data_AF-A0A2N1Q1F6-F1
#
_entry.id   AF-A0A2N1Q1F6-F1
#
_cell.length_a   1.000
_cell.length_b   1.000
_cell.length_c   1.000
_cell.angle_alpha   90.00
_cell.angle_beta   90.00
_cell.angle_gamma   90.00
#
_symmetry.space_group_name_H-M   'P 1'
#
loop_
_entity.id
_entity.type
_entity.pdbx_description
1 polymer ?
#
loop_
_entity_poly.entity_id
_entity_poly.type
_entity_poly.pdbx_seq_one_letter_code
_entity_poly.pdbx_strand_id
1 'polypeptide(L)'
;MKQMFKKTWFIGTLIIGITLLMFLFNLWIMSLNLKVPYDENNFWYLGKRLADGGYANYFAFAFIILFYVSIAPILLSGVSFFRKNNWGFIVSVLYFLGFNAVFVVFQAVTNYLTIFALILVILNIIFAVSIFVLLIIRNKMLDHTIEDRKHDQQSELSNSKVPFNVLLVNIASFIVFITTFFIPLFALTQSGTVYNAIIIRVLFSGDTNIEVITYFLVNFAIFLSIFLYFAKVISYYFYDKERFINQSKVLITFIFIATLSFFITGLVLDIYYSLQGATVDTIAFIPMLLMCIVIFIYSILKGQYSATQEISSGKISIKYAKVEPLLYVIALTMVSLLMLLLPIIKITITYGTYSHFVDLSGIDILRDYASLDPGYRIVAYILVVMLVSIGLTLVVSISSYLARYKQFSSIVKLATAVNIFFVFIIAISGYYFQIAKEINQVVILDIFSFYGISLPNALDMDYRISTDAIYALLASVSVLVLMFTRKAFDRDDLSLLDANLVTSNESNSASSSSLSDEEEYQLSDPCPSFSELDSKLESFTQDLEIRKAYRAKETSLNELIHFIVEYARNSRLHLSYTPEDIATFVSGLGASRLSILQGMSGTGKTSLPKIFSEAVFGNCEIIEVESSWKDKNELLGYYNEFSMKYTPKKFTLALYKAALN
;
A
#
# COMPACT_ATOMS: atom_id res chain seq x y z
N MET A 1 17.22 -2.40 -36.71
CA MET A 1 17.01 -2.08 -35.26
C MET A 1 16.11 -3.08 -34.52
N LYS A 2 14.77 -3.12 -34.68
CA LYS A 2 13.86 -3.93 -33.81
C LYS A 2 14.27 -5.41 -33.59
N GLN A 3 14.84 -6.09 -34.59
CA GLN A 3 15.33 -7.47 -34.44
C GLN A 3 16.62 -7.61 -33.60
N MET A 4 17.46 -6.58 -33.49
CA MET A 4 18.70 -6.63 -32.69
C MET A 4 18.41 -6.57 -31.19
N PHE A 5 17.39 -5.80 -30.79
CA PHE A 5 16.88 -5.78 -29.41
C PHE A 5 16.28 -7.11 -28.95
N LYS A 6 16.12 -8.13 -29.82
CA LYS A 6 15.78 -9.51 -29.42
C LYS A 6 17.01 -10.37 -29.07
N LYS A 7 18.24 -9.86 -29.15
CA LYS A 7 19.47 -10.62 -28.86
C LYS A 7 20.05 -10.23 -27.49
N THR A 8 20.13 -11.20 -26.57
CA THR A 8 20.74 -11.07 -25.22
C THR A 8 22.16 -10.47 -25.23
N TRP A 9 22.95 -10.83 -26.24
CA TRP A 9 24.31 -10.30 -26.47
C TRP A 9 24.30 -8.80 -26.78
N PHE A 10 23.37 -8.31 -27.62
CA PHE A 10 23.28 -6.89 -27.98
C PHE A 10 22.86 -6.01 -26.79
N ILE A 11 21.94 -6.50 -25.96
CA ILE A 11 21.56 -5.80 -24.72
C ILE A 11 22.75 -5.80 -23.74
N GLY A 12 23.47 -6.92 -23.63
CA GLY A 12 24.66 -7.00 -22.78
C GLY A 12 25.78 -6.04 -23.19
N THR A 13 26.11 -5.92 -24.48
CA THR A 13 27.12 -4.95 -24.95
C THR A 13 26.69 -3.51 -24.73
N LEU A 14 25.41 -3.20 -24.95
CA LEU A 14 24.86 -1.87 -24.73
C LEU A 14 24.90 -1.48 -23.23
N ILE A 15 24.63 -2.43 -22.32
CA ILE A 15 24.83 -2.24 -20.88
C ILE A 15 26.30 -1.95 -20.55
N ILE A 16 27.26 -2.75 -21.07
CA ILE A 16 28.69 -2.51 -20.82
C ILE A 16 29.08 -1.10 -21.29
N GLY A 17 28.64 -0.70 -22.48
CA GLY A 17 28.90 0.62 -23.04
C GLY A 17 28.42 1.76 -22.14
N ILE A 18 27.21 1.66 -21.58
CA ILE A 18 26.70 2.68 -20.65
C ILE A 18 27.48 2.64 -19.31
N THR A 19 27.82 1.47 -18.76
CA THR A 19 28.65 1.41 -17.53
C THR A 19 30.05 2.01 -17.72
N LEU A 20 30.65 1.85 -18.91
CA LEU A 20 31.93 2.47 -19.25
C LEU A 20 31.80 4.00 -19.41
N LEU A 21 30.70 4.47 -20.00
CA LEU A 21 30.41 5.89 -20.12
C LEU A 21 30.24 6.54 -18.72
N MET A 22 29.50 5.89 -17.81
CA MET A 22 29.37 6.34 -16.42
C MET A 22 30.71 6.42 -15.68
N PHE A 23 31.60 5.46 -15.90
CA PHE A 23 32.97 5.48 -15.37
C PHE A 23 33.79 6.66 -15.91
N LEU A 24 33.74 6.90 -17.21
CA LEU A 24 34.40 8.05 -17.84
C LEU A 24 33.84 9.39 -17.35
N PHE A 25 32.54 9.46 -17.06
CA PHE A 25 31.93 10.66 -16.47
C PHE A 25 32.32 10.85 -14.99
N ASN A 26 32.42 9.78 -14.19
CA ASN A 26 32.99 9.87 -12.84
C ASN A 26 34.45 10.35 -12.88
N LEU A 27 35.26 9.85 -13.83
CA LEU A 27 36.63 10.33 -14.05
C LEU A 27 36.66 11.82 -14.42
N TRP A 28 35.74 12.26 -15.28
CA TRP A 28 35.64 13.67 -15.67
C TRP A 28 35.25 14.55 -14.48
N ILE A 29 34.22 14.17 -13.71
CA ILE A 29 33.79 14.86 -12.47
C ILE A 29 34.97 15.03 -11.50
N MET A 30 35.79 13.98 -11.32
CA MET A 30 36.95 14.05 -10.42
C MET A 30 38.13 14.88 -10.95
N SER A 31 38.17 15.10 -12.26
CA SER A 31 39.25 15.84 -12.94
C SER A 31 38.92 17.32 -13.14
N LEU A 32 37.64 17.70 -13.07
CA LEU A 32 37.20 19.09 -13.02
C LEU A 32 37.69 19.78 -11.74
N ASN A 33 38.00 21.07 -11.84
CA ASN A 33 38.26 21.90 -10.69
C ASN A 33 36.98 22.07 -9.84
N LEU A 34 37.18 22.31 -8.55
CA LEU A 34 36.11 22.60 -7.59
C LEU A 34 35.71 24.07 -7.62
N LYS A 35 34.77 24.48 -6.76
CA LYS A 35 34.51 25.88 -6.42
C LYS A 35 35.54 26.40 -5.40
N VAL A 36 35.63 27.72 -5.28
CA VAL A 36 36.31 28.46 -4.18
C VAL A 36 36.01 27.80 -2.83
N PRO A 37 37.02 27.54 -1.96
CA PRO A 37 38.42 27.96 -2.03
C PRO A 37 39.35 26.98 -2.78
N TYR A 38 38.80 26.08 -3.60
CA TYR A 38 39.53 25.02 -4.27
C TYR A 38 39.45 25.12 -5.81
N ASP A 39 39.29 26.32 -6.36
CA ASP A 39 39.05 26.58 -7.79
C ASP A 39 40.26 26.37 -8.72
N GLU A 40 41.48 26.32 -8.18
CA GLU A 40 42.66 25.80 -8.90
C GLU A 40 42.85 24.27 -8.74
N ASN A 41 42.05 23.62 -7.90
CA ASN A 41 42.29 22.26 -7.40
C ASN A 41 41.19 21.28 -7.81
N ASN A 42 41.57 20.03 -8.04
CA ASN A 42 40.63 18.92 -8.27
C ASN A 42 40.86 17.78 -7.25
N PHE A 43 40.01 16.74 -7.31
CA PHE A 43 40.07 15.61 -6.38
C PHE A 43 41.43 14.91 -6.40
N TRP A 44 42.06 14.78 -7.57
CA TRP A 44 43.37 14.15 -7.74
C TRP A 44 44.53 14.92 -7.09
N TYR A 45 44.41 16.23 -6.96
CA TYR A 45 45.40 17.07 -6.28
C TYR A 45 45.19 17.04 -4.76
N LEU A 46 43.96 17.28 -4.28
CA LEU A 46 43.64 17.31 -2.86
C LEU A 46 43.88 15.95 -2.18
N GLY A 47 43.47 14.85 -2.82
CA GLY A 47 43.65 13.50 -2.28
C GLY A 47 45.11 13.02 -2.21
N LYS A 48 46.07 13.75 -2.78
CA LYS A 48 47.52 13.50 -2.61
C LYS A 48 48.13 14.25 -1.43
N ARG A 49 47.47 15.28 -0.89
CA ARG A 49 47.95 16.12 0.21
C ARG A 49 47.18 15.82 1.51
N LEU A 50 47.37 14.62 2.04
CA LEU A 50 46.70 14.17 3.26
C LEU A 50 47.30 14.79 4.53
N ALA A 51 48.63 14.91 4.62
CA ALA A 51 49.32 15.36 5.85
C ALA A 51 48.98 16.80 6.24
N ASP A 52 48.91 17.70 5.26
CA ASP A 52 48.61 19.13 5.43
C ASP A 52 47.12 19.45 5.15
N GLY A 53 46.27 18.42 5.12
CA GLY A 53 44.93 18.49 4.52
C GLY A 53 43.79 18.72 5.51
N GLY A 54 42.87 19.61 5.16
CA GLY A 54 41.55 19.71 5.81
C GLY A 54 40.58 18.62 5.36
N TYR A 55 39.34 18.65 5.86
CA TYR A 55 38.29 17.65 5.58
C TYR A 55 38.10 17.35 4.07
N ALA A 56 38.24 18.35 3.20
CA ALA A 56 38.15 18.20 1.75
C ALA A 56 39.17 17.19 1.18
N ASN A 57 40.38 17.13 1.74
CA ASN A 57 41.46 16.27 1.27
C ASN A 57 41.19 14.80 1.63
N TYR A 58 40.63 14.54 2.82
CA TYR A 58 40.18 13.22 3.24
C TYR A 58 39.02 12.70 2.36
N PHE A 59 38.02 13.55 2.09
CA PHE A 59 36.97 13.21 1.12
C PHE A 59 37.54 12.93 -0.28
N ALA A 60 38.48 13.76 -0.75
CA ALA A 60 39.09 13.58 -2.06
C ALA A 60 39.89 12.28 -2.18
N PHE A 61 40.64 11.90 -1.15
CA PHE A 61 41.31 10.60 -1.08
C PHE A 61 40.32 9.43 -1.06
N ALA A 62 39.20 9.54 -0.34
CA ALA A 62 38.14 8.54 -0.37
C ALA A 62 37.52 8.39 -1.77
N PHE A 63 37.28 9.49 -2.50
CA PHE A 63 36.84 9.45 -3.89
C PHE A 63 37.86 8.77 -4.82
N ILE A 64 39.17 8.98 -4.62
CA ILE A 64 40.23 8.28 -5.36
C ILE A 64 40.17 6.76 -5.13
N ILE A 65 39.99 6.32 -3.88
CA ILE A 65 39.84 4.89 -3.56
C ILE A 65 38.57 4.33 -4.22
N LEU A 66 37.42 4.99 -4.07
CA LEU A 66 36.16 4.58 -4.70
C LEU A 66 36.29 4.52 -6.24
N PHE A 67 37.06 5.42 -6.86
CA PHE A 67 37.30 5.42 -8.29
C PHE A 67 38.11 4.20 -8.74
N TYR A 68 39.22 3.87 -8.09
CA TYR A 68 39.98 2.66 -8.44
C TYR A 68 39.18 1.38 -8.18
N VAL A 69 38.39 1.32 -7.09
CA VAL A 69 37.48 0.20 -6.83
C VAL A 69 36.40 0.06 -7.91
N SER A 70 35.97 1.15 -8.56
CA SER A 70 34.95 1.13 -9.62
C SER A 70 35.34 0.34 -10.88
N ILE A 71 36.63 0.02 -11.05
CA ILE A 71 37.11 -0.86 -12.13
C ILE A 71 36.61 -2.29 -11.93
N ALA A 72 36.55 -2.79 -10.69
CA ALA A 72 36.14 -4.18 -10.42
C ALA A 72 34.67 -4.47 -10.82
N PRO A 73 33.67 -3.61 -10.51
CA PRO A 73 32.31 -3.76 -11.03
C PRO A 73 32.18 -3.68 -12.57
N ILE A 74 33.10 -3.02 -13.29
CA ILE A 74 33.15 -3.09 -14.76
C ILE A 74 33.66 -4.47 -15.22
N LEU A 75 34.70 -4.99 -14.59
CA LEU A 75 35.21 -6.33 -14.88
C LEU A 75 34.17 -7.43 -14.54
N LEU A 76 33.42 -7.28 -13.43
CA LEU A 76 32.31 -8.17 -13.08
C LEU A 76 31.16 -8.11 -14.10
N SER A 77 30.82 -6.92 -14.60
CA SER A 77 29.88 -6.74 -15.72
C SER A 77 30.35 -7.54 -16.96
N GLY A 78 31.64 -7.43 -17.31
CA GLY A 78 32.28 -8.24 -18.37
C GLY A 78 32.25 -9.76 -18.13
N VAL A 79 32.55 -10.24 -16.92
CA VAL A 79 32.45 -11.68 -16.59
C VAL A 79 31.00 -12.17 -16.67
N SER A 80 30.04 -11.37 -16.21
CA SER A 80 28.60 -11.66 -16.26
C SER A 80 28.06 -11.67 -17.69
N PHE A 81 28.67 -10.92 -18.60
CA PHE A 81 28.39 -10.97 -20.04
C PHE A 81 28.70 -12.36 -20.63
N PHE A 82 29.95 -12.83 -20.48
CA PHE A 82 30.38 -14.13 -21.01
C PHE A 82 29.70 -15.31 -20.30
N ARG A 83 29.51 -15.25 -18.98
CA ARG A 83 28.81 -16.28 -18.20
C ARG A 83 27.28 -16.26 -18.36
N LYS A 84 26.71 -15.42 -19.24
CA LYS A 84 25.25 -15.28 -19.49
C LYS A 84 24.41 -15.07 -18.21
N ASN A 85 24.96 -14.43 -17.18
CA ASN A 85 24.29 -14.11 -15.91
C ASN A 85 24.05 -12.59 -15.82
N ASN A 86 23.11 -12.12 -15.00
CA ASN A 86 22.92 -10.69 -14.70
C ASN A 86 23.62 -10.21 -13.42
N TRP A 87 24.10 -11.10 -12.54
CA TRP A 87 24.65 -10.72 -11.23
C TRP A 87 25.72 -9.62 -11.26
N GLY A 88 26.77 -9.77 -12.09
CA GLY A 88 27.86 -8.78 -12.15
C GLY A 88 27.42 -7.43 -12.73
N PHE A 89 26.38 -7.41 -13.56
CA PHE A 89 25.78 -6.18 -14.05
C PHE A 89 24.96 -5.46 -12.97
N ILE A 90 24.20 -6.21 -12.15
CA ILE A 90 23.44 -5.65 -11.02
C ILE A 90 24.40 -5.01 -10.01
N VAL A 91 25.50 -5.70 -9.68
CA VAL A 91 26.59 -5.15 -8.84
C VAL A 91 27.16 -3.87 -9.45
N SER A 92 27.38 -3.84 -10.77
CA SER A 92 27.87 -2.65 -11.49
C SER A 92 26.94 -1.44 -11.36
N VAL A 93 25.64 -1.61 -11.64
CA VAL A 93 24.66 -0.50 -11.53
C VAL A 93 24.55 0.00 -10.10
N LEU A 94 24.42 -0.89 -9.11
CA LEU A 94 24.30 -0.51 -7.72
C LEU A 94 25.54 0.23 -7.22
N TYR A 95 26.74 -0.19 -7.66
CA TYR A 95 27.98 0.50 -7.32
C TYR A 95 28.04 1.92 -7.90
N PHE A 96 27.78 2.10 -9.20
CA PHE A 96 27.83 3.43 -9.81
C PHE A 96 26.70 4.36 -9.33
N LEU A 97 25.51 3.82 -9.04
CA LEU A 97 24.41 4.55 -8.41
C LEU A 97 24.79 5.01 -7.00
N GLY A 98 25.43 4.14 -6.20
CA GLY A 98 25.99 4.50 -4.91
C GLY A 98 27.06 5.60 -5.01
N PHE A 99 27.99 5.48 -5.96
CA PHE A 99 29.02 6.50 -6.21
C PHE A 99 28.41 7.88 -6.49
N ASN A 100 27.41 7.95 -7.37
CA ASN A 100 26.76 9.22 -7.71
C ASN A 100 25.93 9.77 -6.53
N ALA A 101 25.37 8.90 -5.67
CA ALA A 101 24.80 9.34 -4.40
C ALA A 101 25.86 9.94 -3.45
N VAL A 102 27.09 9.39 -3.39
CA VAL A 102 28.19 9.99 -2.60
C VAL A 102 28.60 11.36 -3.14
N PHE A 103 28.60 11.58 -4.47
CA PHE A 103 28.79 12.94 -5.02
C PHE A 103 27.68 13.92 -4.61
N VAL A 104 26.41 13.47 -4.59
CA VAL A 104 25.28 14.31 -4.15
C VAL A 104 25.41 14.66 -2.66
N VAL A 105 25.75 13.70 -1.80
CA VAL A 105 25.99 13.94 -0.36
C VAL A 105 27.18 14.89 -0.14
N PHE A 106 28.29 14.67 -0.86
CA PHE A 106 29.46 15.56 -0.79
C PHE A 106 29.11 16.99 -1.21
N GLN A 107 28.33 17.19 -2.29
CA GLN A 107 27.86 18.52 -2.67
C GLN A 107 26.95 19.13 -1.60
N ALA A 108 26.02 18.36 -1.04
CA ALA A 108 25.08 18.85 -0.03
C ALA A 108 25.76 19.29 1.29
N VAL A 109 26.91 18.70 1.62
CA VAL A 109 27.69 19.02 2.83
C VAL A 109 28.76 20.10 2.58
N THR A 110 29.30 20.21 1.37
CA THR A 110 30.49 21.07 1.09
C THR A 110 30.27 22.20 0.09
N ASN A 111 29.27 22.09 -0.79
CA ASN A 111 29.06 22.95 -1.96
C ASN A 111 30.28 23.07 -2.90
N TYR A 112 31.26 22.15 -2.89
CA TYR A 112 32.47 22.29 -3.71
C TYR A 112 32.34 21.87 -5.19
N LEU A 113 31.27 21.17 -5.61
CA LEU A 113 31.10 20.77 -7.02
C LEU A 113 30.60 21.94 -7.88
N THR A 114 31.19 22.07 -9.08
CA THR A 114 30.73 23.01 -10.12
C THR A 114 29.39 22.57 -10.71
N ILE A 115 28.63 23.53 -11.26
CA ILE A 115 27.33 23.25 -11.90
C ILE A 115 27.49 22.21 -13.03
N PHE A 116 28.58 22.26 -13.78
CA PHE A 116 28.89 21.30 -14.83
C PHE A 116 29.14 19.88 -14.28
N ALA A 117 29.89 19.74 -13.18
CA ALA A 117 30.05 18.46 -12.49
C ALA A 117 28.70 17.89 -12.03
N LEU A 118 27.79 18.73 -11.52
CA LEU A 118 26.45 18.31 -11.09
C LEU A 118 25.56 17.85 -12.25
N ILE A 119 25.67 18.48 -13.43
CA ILE A 119 25.01 18.01 -14.66
C ILE A 119 25.51 16.61 -15.04
N LEU A 120 26.82 16.34 -14.93
CA LEU A 120 27.38 15.00 -15.19
C LEU A 120 26.89 13.96 -14.16
N VAL A 121 26.77 14.31 -12.87
CA VAL A 121 26.20 13.43 -11.84
C VAL A 121 24.73 13.08 -12.13
N ILE A 122 23.92 14.07 -12.52
CA ILE A 122 22.51 13.86 -12.90
C ILE A 122 22.41 12.97 -14.14
N LEU A 123 23.26 13.21 -15.15
CA LEU A 123 23.31 12.41 -16.37
C LEU A 123 23.78 10.97 -16.13
N ASN A 124 24.69 10.75 -15.18
CA ASN A 124 25.03 9.42 -14.68
C ASN A 124 23.85 8.72 -14.00
N ILE A 125 23.06 9.41 -13.18
CA ILE A 125 21.84 8.84 -12.59
C ILE A 125 20.86 8.42 -13.71
N ILE A 126 20.69 9.23 -14.75
CA ILE A 126 19.90 8.90 -15.96
C ILE A 126 20.41 7.64 -16.67
N PHE A 127 21.74 7.47 -16.76
CA PHE A 127 22.35 6.26 -17.30
C PHE A 127 22.16 5.02 -16.42
N ALA A 128 22.19 5.16 -15.09
CA ALA A 128 21.86 4.08 -14.17
C ALA A 128 20.41 3.57 -14.38
N VAL A 129 19.44 4.48 -14.60
CA VAL A 129 18.05 4.10 -14.97
C VAL A 129 18.03 3.26 -16.23
N SER A 130 18.74 3.74 -17.26
CA SER A 130 18.79 3.13 -18.57
C SER A 130 19.30 1.69 -18.49
N ILE A 131 20.37 1.45 -17.72
CA ILE A 131 20.88 0.10 -17.49
C ILE A 131 19.91 -0.76 -16.67
N PHE A 132 19.27 -0.22 -15.62
CA PHE A 132 18.37 -1.01 -14.78
C PHE A 132 17.17 -1.54 -15.58
N VAL A 133 16.63 -0.73 -16.51
CA VAL A 133 15.60 -1.19 -17.46
C VAL A 133 16.16 -2.27 -18.39
N LEU A 134 17.31 -2.05 -19.01
CA LEU A 134 17.96 -3.02 -19.92
C LEU A 134 18.30 -4.35 -19.23
N LEU A 135 18.64 -4.34 -17.94
CA LEU A 135 18.96 -5.53 -17.15
C LEU A 135 17.76 -6.47 -17.02
N ILE A 136 16.57 -5.93 -16.76
CA ILE A 136 15.38 -6.76 -16.58
C ILE A 136 14.87 -7.27 -17.94
N ILE A 137 15.03 -6.48 -19.01
CA ILE A 137 14.85 -6.95 -20.40
C ILE A 137 15.80 -8.13 -20.68
N ARG A 138 17.07 -8.05 -20.27
CA ARG A 138 18.06 -9.14 -20.44
C ARG A 138 17.71 -10.38 -19.62
N ASN A 139 17.16 -10.24 -18.40
CA ASN A 139 16.80 -11.38 -17.54
C ASN A 139 15.76 -12.29 -18.21
N LYS A 140 14.61 -11.73 -18.65
CA LYS A 140 13.56 -12.55 -19.27
C LYS A 140 13.97 -13.16 -20.63
N MET A 141 15.03 -12.68 -21.26
CA MET A 141 15.63 -13.31 -22.46
C MET A 141 16.68 -14.38 -22.16
N LEU A 142 17.12 -14.50 -20.90
CA LEU A 142 17.95 -15.59 -20.41
C LEU A 142 17.09 -16.71 -19.81
N ASP A 143 16.00 -16.36 -19.14
CA ASP A 143 14.97 -17.26 -18.60
C ASP A 143 14.08 -17.87 -19.71
N HIS A 144 14.68 -18.55 -20.70
CA HIS A 144 13.95 -19.15 -21.82
C HIS A 144 13.42 -20.56 -21.47
N THR A 145 12.61 -20.65 -20.41
CA THR A 145 11.90 -21.86 -20.01
C THR A 145 10.60 -21.50 -19.28
N ILE A 146 9.54 -22.31 -19.48
CA ILE A 146 8.25 -22.26 -18.76
C ILE A 146 7.35 -21.05 -19.11
N GLU A 147 6.56 -21.15 -20.20
CA GLU A 147 5.08 -20.96 -20.21
C GLU A 147 4.48 -20.66 -21.62
N ASP A 148 4.30 -21.70 -22.46
CA ASP A 148 3.43 -21.58 -23.64
C ASP A 148 1.93 -21.47 -23.28
N ARG A 149 1.56 -21.70 -22.01
CA ARG A 149 0.16 -21.62 -21.52
C ARG A 149 -0.34 -20.22 -21.14
N LYS A 150 0.52 -19.19 -21.08
CA LYS A 150 0.08 -17.80 -20.85
C LYS A 150 -0.17 -17.01 -22.14
N HIS A 151 0.11 -17.60 -23.30
CA HIS A 151 0.14 -16.86 -24.56
C HIS A 151 -1.24 -16.37 -25.04
N ASP A 152 -2.31 -17.08 -24.68
CA ASP A 152 -3.68 -16.73 -25.08
C ASP A 152 -4.24 -15.57 -24.25
N GLN A 153 -4.19 -15.64 -22.92
CA GLN A 153 -4.63 -14.55 -22.03
C GLN A 153 -3.83 -13.25 -22.21
N GLN A 154 -2.55 -13.33 -22.61
CA GLN A 154 -1.75 -12.14 -22.92
C GLN A 154 -2.12 -11.49 -24.26
N SER A 155 -2.83 -12.19 -25.16
CA SER A 155 -3.23 -11.64 -26.45
C SER A 155 -4.31 -10.55 -26.31
N GLU A 156 -5.41 -10.81 -25.58
CA GLU A 156 -6.47 -9.83 -25.34
C GLU A 156 -5.96 -8.60 -24.57
N LEU A 157 -5.18 -8.81 -23.51
CA LEU A 157 -4.64 -7.71 -22.69
C LEU A 157 -3.69 -6.78 -23.46
N SER A 158 -3.13 -7.22 -24.58
CA SER A 158 -2.25 -6.38 -25.41
C SER A 158 -3.00 -5.29 -26.19
N ASN A 159 -4.30 -5.48 -26.44
CA ASN A 159 -5.15 -4.55 -27.18
C ASN A 159 -5.78 -3.47 -26.28
N SER A 160 -5.76 -3.63 -24.96
CA SER A 160 -6.30 -2.63 -24.02
C SER A 160 -5.35 -1.43 -23.85
N LYS A 161 -5.91 -0.21 -23.92
CA LYS A 161 -5.17 1.02 -23.61
C LYS A 161 -4.88 1.21 -22.12
N VAL A 162 -5.55 0.49 -21.23
CA VAL A 162 -5.48 0.71 -19.77
C VAL A 162 -4.06 0.59 -19.20
N PRO A 163 -3.24 -0.43 -19.54
CA PRO A 163 -1.88 -0.51 -19.00
C PRO A 163 -0.97 0.63 -19.48
N PHE A 164 -1.19 1.17 -20.69
CA PHE A 164 -0.44 2.34 -21.17
C PHE A 164 -0.83 3.61 -20.39
N ASN A 165 -2.12 3.80 -20.14
CA ASN A 165 -2.60 4.91 -19.30
C ASN A 165 -2.05 4.80 -17.87
N VAL A 166 -1.97 3.60 -17.28
CA VAL A 166 -1.35 3.37 -15.96
C VAL A 166 0.17 3.67 -15.98
N LEU A 167 0.87 3.43 -17.09
CA LEU A 167 2.27 3.86 -17.24
C LEU A 167 2.41 5.38 -17.24
N LEU A 168 1.54 6.11 -17.95
CA LEU A 168 1.51 7.57 -17.91
C LEU A 168 1.21 8.10 -16.50
N VAL A 169 0.31 7.45 -15.76
CA VAL A 169 -0.01 7.79 -14.36
C VAL A 169 1.18 7.53 -13.42
N ASN A 170 1.93 6.44 -13.60
CA ASN A 170 3.16 6.20 -12.84
C ASN A 170 4.24 7.26 -13.14
N ILE A 171 4.40 7.66 -14.40
CA ILE A 171 5.31 8.76 -14.80
C ILE A 171 4.85 10.08 -14.15
N ALA A 172 3.55 10.38 -14.18
CA ALA A 172 2.98 11.55 -13.53
C ALA A 172 3.22 11.53 -12.00
N SER A 173 3.03 10.39 -11.33
CA SER A 173 3.33 10.27 -9.89
C SER A 173 4.79 10.55 -9.56
N PHE A 174 5.72 10.11 -10.41
CA PHE A 174 7.15 10.35 -10.23
C PHE A 174 7.51 11.83 -10.47
N ILE A 175 6.90 12.47 -11.47
CA ILE A 175 7.04 13.92 -11.72
C ILE A 175 6.48 14.74 -10.56
N VAL A 176 5.30 14.38 -10.03
CA VAL A 176 4.73 15.04 -8.85
C VAL A 176 5.65 14.87 -7.63
N PHE A 177 6.23 13.68 -7.42
CA PHE A 177 7.22 13.51 -6.36
C PHE A 177 8.44 14.44 -6.53
N ILE A 178 8.96 14.60 -7.76
CA ILE A 178 10.07 15.51 -8.05
C ILE A 178 9.75 16.96 -7.65
N THR A 179 8.49 17.41 -7.65
CA THR A 179 8.13 18.77 -7.22
C THR A 179 8.49 19.08 -5.76
N THR A 180 8.61 18.07 -4.89
CA THR A 180 9.08 18.22 -3.50
C THR A 180 10.48 18.84 -3.39
N PHE A 181 11.31 18.74 -4.44
CA PHE A 181 12.63 19.37 -4.47
C PHE A 181 12.58 20.87 -4.77
N PHE A 182 11.56 21.33 -5.49
CA PHE A 182 11.46 22.69 -6.04
C PHE A 182 10.46 23.58 -5.30
N ILE A 183 9.46 23.00 -4.64
CA ILE A 183 8.48 23.72 -3.83
C ILE A 183 9.08 23.99 -2.44
N PRO A 184 8.96 25.21 -1.88
CA PRO A 184 9.41 25.51 -0.52
C PRO A 184 8.75 24.60 0.51
N LEU A 185 9.54 24.06 1.44
CA LEU A 185 9.02 23.37 2.62
C LEU A 185 8.34 24.36 3.58
N PHE A 186 8.93 25.54 3.71
CA PHE A 186 8.39 26.74 4.38
C PHE A 186 9.00 28.01 3.76
N ALA A 187 8.37 29.15 4.00
CA ALA A 187 8.88 30.48 3.69
C ALA A 187 8.86 31.32 4.98
N LEU A 188 10.03 31.78 5.42
CA LEU A 188 10.23 32.46 6.69
C LEU A 188 10.65 33.92 6.44
N THR A 189 9.90 34.87 7.01
CA THR A 189 10.16 36.30 6.82
C THR A 189 10.93 36.86 8.01
N GLN A 190 12.17 37.30 7.77
CA GLN A 190 13.01 37.96 8.77
C GLN A 190 13.51 39.30 8.24
N SER A 191 13.34 40.36 9.05
CA SER A 191 13.83 41.72 8.77
C SER A 191 13.48 42.26 7.37
N GLY A 192 12.28 41.94 6.87
CA GLY A 192 11.81 42.35 5.54
C GLY A 192 12.30 41.49 4.36
N THR A 193 13.06 40.41 4.63
CA THR A 193 13.51 39.44 3.62
C THR A 193 12.83 38.08 3.79
N VAL A 194 12.42 37.46 2.70
CA VAL A 194 11.70 36.17 2.70
C VAL A 194 12.64 35.02 2.33
N TYR A 195 13.09 34.27 3.32
CA TYR A 195 13.86 33.04 3.13
C TYR A 195 12.94 31.90 2.71
N ASN A 196 13.12 31.39 1.49
CA ASN A 196 12.35 30.28 0.94
C ASN A 196 13.16 28.98 1.06
N ALA A 197 12.73 28.06 1.93
CA ALA A 197 13.38 26.78 2.23
C ALA A 197 13.12 25.74 1.12
N ILE A 198 13.68 25.98 -0.07
CA ILE A 198 13.58 25.09 -1.23
C ILE A 198 14.77 24.12 -1.22
N ILE A 199 14.52 22.84 -0.93
CA ILE A 199 15.59 21.86 -0.64
C ILE A 199 16.59 21.65 -1.80
N ILE A 200 16.23 21.86 -3.08
CA ILE A 200 17.21 21.75 -4.18
C ILE A 200 18.25 22.87 -4.21
N ARG A 201 18.04 23.97 -3.44
CA ARG A 201 19.05 25.04 -3.26
C ARG A 201 20.32 24.53 -2.58
N VAL A 202 20.22 23.51 -1.73
CA VAL A 202 21.38 22.80 -1.16
C VAL A 202 22.33 22.30 -2.26
N LEU A 203 21.78 21.79 -3.37
CA LEU A 203 22.56 21.21 -4.46
C LEU A 203 23.11 22.25 -5.44
N PHE A 204 22.32 23.25 -5.85
CA PHE A 204 22.74 24.23 -6.87
C PHE A 204 23.21 25.58 -6.33
N SER A 205 22.55 26.11 -5.30
CA SER A 205 22.80 27.45 -4.75
C SER A 205 23.77 27.44 -3.56
N GLY A 206 23.92 26.30 -2.88
CA GLY A 206 24.77 26.17 -1.70
C GLY A 206 24.11 26.66 -0.41
N ASP A 207 22.83 26.36 -0.22
CA ASP A 207 22.13 26.69 1.03
C ASP A 207 22.81 26.01 2.23
N THR A 208 23.20 26.80 3.23
CA THR A 208 23.95 26.36 4.41
C THR A 208 23.07 26.05 5.61
N ASN A 209 21.75 26.21 5.51
CA ASN A 209 20.84 25.88 6.61
C ASN A 209 20.81 24.36 6.88
N ILE A 210 21.25 23.96 8.07
CA ILE A 210 21.36 22.57 8.51
C ILE A 210 20.02 21.83 8.42
N GLU A 211 18.90 22.51 8.68
CA GLU A 211 17.56 21.93 8.54
C GLU A 211 17.28 21.56 7.08
N VAL A 212 17.51 22.50 6.16
CA VAL A 212 17.25 22.33 4.72
C VAL A 212 18.20 21.29 4.10
N ILE A 213 19.46 21.23 4.54
CA ILE A 213 20.41 20.16 4.20
C ILE A 213 19.89 18.80 4.69
N THR A 214 19.39 18.72 5.93
CA THR A 214 18.85 17.48 6.51
C THR A 214 17.61 17.01 5.73
N TYR A 215 16.66 17.90 5.44
CA TYR A 215 15.48 17.57 4.64
C TYR A 215 15.83 17.20 3.18
N PHE A 216 16.84 17.84 2.59
CA PHE A 216 17.36 17.44 1.28
C PHE A 216 17.88 15.99 1.29
N LEU A 217 18.72 15.63 2.29
CA LEU A 217 19.28 14.28 2.40
C LEU A 217 18.21 13.21 2.63
N VAL A 218 17.23 13.47 3.50
CA VAL A 218 16.09 12.56 3.73
C VAL A 218 15.25 12.39 2.47
N ASN A 219 14.88 13.49 1.80
CA ASN A 219 14.08 13.42 0.59
C ASN A 219 14.85 12.78 -0.59
N PHE A 220 16.17 12.91 -0.64
CA PHE A 220 17.02 12.23 -1.63
C PHE A 220 17.12 10.71 -1.38
N ALA A 221 17.15 10.26 -0.12
CA ALA A 221 17.07 8.83 0.21
C ALA A 221 15.70 8.22 -0.16
N ILE A 222 14.62 8.98 0.07
CA ILE A 222 13.26 8.61 -0.35
C ILE A 222 13.15 8.60 -1.87
N PHE A 223 13.67 9.62 -2.56
CA PHE A 223 13.77 9.67 -4.03
C PHE A 223 14.44 8.43 -4.60
N LEU A 224 15.60 8.04 -4.08
CA LEU A 224 16.36 6.89 -4.55
C LEU A 224 15.57 5.58 -4.39
N SER A 225 14.81 5.47 -3.29
CA SER A 225 13.96 4.32 -2.97
C SER A 225 12.74 4.24 -3.90
N ILE A 226 12.04 5.35 -4.10
CA ILE A 226 10.93 5.48 -5.07
C ILE A 226 11.43 5.16 -6.47
N PHE A 227 12.57 5.71 -6.85
CA PHE A 227 13.19 5.55 -8.16
C PHE A 227 13.52 4.08 -8.48
N LEU A 228 14.19 3.37 -7.57
CA LEU A 228 14.50 1.94 -7.74
C LEU A 228 13.22 1.09 -7.83
N TYR A 229 12.19 1.41 -7.04
CA TYR A 229 10.90 0.73 -7.12
C TYR A 229 10.16 1.03 -8.44
N PHE A 230 10.17 2.27 -8.92
CA PHE A 230 9.60 2.68 -10.21
C PHE A 230 10.26 1.95 -11.39
N ALA A 231 11.60 1.85 -11.39
CA ALA A 231 12.33 1.09 -12.41
C ALA A 231 11.97 -0.40 -12.40
N LYS A 232 11.77 -1.00 -11.22
CA LYS A 232 11.21 -2.36 -11.08
C LYS A 232 9.78 -2.45 -11.63
N VAL A 233 8.91 -1.49 -11.32
CA VAL A 233 7.51 -1.46 -11.81
C VAL A 233 7.45 -1.36 -13.33
N ILE A 234 8.25 -0.48 -13.95
CA ILE A 234 8.36 -0.35 -15.42
C ILE A 234 8.66 -1.71 -16.08
N SER A 235 9.45 -2.57 -15.46
CA SER A 235 9.76 -3.87 -16.07
C SER A 235 8.53 -4.77 -16.28
N TYR A 236 7.59 -4.77 -15.33
CA TYR A 236 6.34 -5.53 -15.47
C TYR A 236 5.49 -5.01 -16.63
N TYR A 237 5.53 -3.70 -16.96
CA TYR A 237 4.78 -3.14 -18.09
C TYR A 237 5.09 -3.83 -19.42
N PHE A 238 6.31 -4.33 -19.62
CA PHE A 238 6.71 -5.00 -20.86
C PHE A 238 6.38 -6.50 -20.88
N TYR A 239 6.08 -7.12 -19.72
CA TYR A 239 6.14 -8.59 -19.58
C TYR A 239 4.99 -9.25 -18.81
N ASP A 240 4.28 -8.49 -17.99
CA ASP A 240 3.24 -8.96 -17.07
C ASP A 240 2.32 -7.77 -16.71
N LYS A 241 1.32 -7.53 -17.55
CA LYS A 241 0.43 -6.36 -17.47
C LYS A 241 -0.42 -6.33 -16.20
N GLU A 242 -0.78 -7.49 -15.65
CA GLU A 242 -1.55 -7.62 -14.41
C GLU A 242 -0.68 -7.27 -13.20
N ARG A 243 0.50 -7.88 -13.10
CA ARG A 243 1.46 -7.63 -12.02
C ARG A 243 1.98 -6.20 -12.08
N PHE A 244 2.08 -5.61 -13.27
CA PHE A 244 2.32 -4.19 -13.47
C PHE A 244 1.25 -3.32 -12.80
N ILE A 245 -0.04 -3.53 -13.10
CA ILE A 245 -1.12 -2.72 -12.52
C ILE A 245 -1.16 -2.88 -10.99
N ASN A 246 -0.96 -4.10 -10.48
CA ASN A 246 -0.94 -4.37 -9.04
C ASN A 246 0.28 -3.77 -8.30
N GLN A 247 1.49 -3.83 -8.87
CA GLN A 247 2.67 -3.18 -8.30
C GLN A 247 2.63 -1.64 -8.47
N SER A 248 1.92 -1.13 -9.47
CA SER A 248 1.65 0.31 -9.63
C SER A 248 0.84 0.88 -8.46
N LYS A 249 -0.10 0.11 -7.88
CA LYS A 249 -0.80 0.53 -6.63
C LYS A 249 0.21 0.86 -5.54
N VAL A 250 1.18 -0.03 -5.33
CA VAL A 250 2.19 0.08 -4.26
C VAL A 250 3.09 1.30 -4.49
N LEU A 251 3.53 1.52 -5.74
CA LEU A 251 4.31 2.71 -6.11
C LEU A 251 3.55 4.01 -5.79
N ILE A 252 2.29 4.12 -6.24
CA ILE A 252 1.48 5.32 -6.07
C ILE A 252 1.16 5.57 -4.59
N THR A 253 0.85 4.52 -3.81
CA THR A 253 0.69 4.63 -2.35
C THR A 253 1.99 5.06 -1.65
N PHE A 254 3.15 4.54 -2.05
CA PHE A 254 4.43 4.90 -1.45
C PHE A 254 4.82 6.36 -1.76
N ILE A 255 4.63 6.81 -3.00
CA ILE A 255 4.82 8.22 -3.39
C ILE A 255 3.86 9.13 -2.61
N PHE A 256 2.59 8.74 -2.47
CA PHE A 256 1.61 9.53 -1.72
C PHE A 256 2.02 9.72 -0.26
N ILE A 257 2.45 8.65 0.42
CA ILE A 257 2.98 8.70 1.78
C ILE A 257 4.19 9.64 1.87
N ALA A 258 5.09 9.61 0.88
CA ALA A 258 6.23 10.54 0.83
C ALA A 258 5.80 12.00 0.64
N THR A 259 4.86 12.30 -0.26
CA THR A 259 4.33 13.67 -0.43
C THR A 259 3.51 14.17 0.76
N LEU A 260 2.82 13.26 1.46
CA LEU A 260 2.11 13.55 2.71
C LEU A 260 3.09 13.85 3.85
N SER A 261 4.19 13.08 3.94
CA SER A 261 5.26 13.34 4.91
C SER A 261 5.95 14.68 4.66
N PHE A 262 6.18 15.06 3.40
CA PHE A 262 6.70 16.39 3.04
C PHE A 262 5.75 17.52 3.47
N PHE A 263 4.44 17.38 3.21
CA PHE A 263 3.43 18.34 3.67
C PHE A 263 3.38 18.45 5.20
N ILE A 264 3.28 17.32 5.92
CA ILE A 264 3.23 17.30 7.40
C ILE A 264 4.50 17.95 7.98
N THR A 265 5.67 17.72 7.38
CA THR A 265 6.93 18.36 7.81
C THR A 265 6.86 19.89 7.66
N GLY A 266 6.38 20.39 6.51
CA GLY A 266 6.19 21.83 6.30
C GLY A 266 5.22 22.46 7.30
N LEU A 267 4.09 21.79 7.56
CA LEU A 267 3.09 22.22 8.54
C LEU A 267 3.60 22.20 9.99
N VAL A 268 4.41 21.22 10.37
CA VAL A 268 5.01 21.16 11.73
C VAL A 268 6.04 22.28 11.93
N LEU A 269 6.81 22.61 10.90
CA LEU A 269 7.76 23.74 10.94
C LEU A 269 7.05 25.09 11.00
N ASP A 270 5.99 25.26 10.22
CA ASP A 270 5.11 26.44 10.21
C ASP A 270 4.55 26.72 11.62
N ILE A 271 3.96 25.70 12.27
CA ILE A 271 3.51 25.75 13.68
C ILE A 271 4.68 26.09 14.63
N TYR A 272 5.81 25.39 14.52
CA TYR A 272 6.95 25.54 15.41
C TYR A 272 7.53 26.97 15.40
N TYR A 273 7.72 27.55 14.20
CA TYR A 273 8.23 28.91 14.05
C TYR A 273 7.16 29.98 14.37
N SER A 274 5.88 29.73 14.06
CA SER A 274 4.75 30.61 14.44
C SER A 274 4.59 30.74 15.96
N LEU A 275 4.81 29.65 16.71
CA LEU A 275 4.86 29.65 18.18
C LEU A 275 6.08 30.38 18.76
N GLN A 276 7.14 30.59 17.97
CA GLN A 276 8.29 31.43 18.34
C GLN A 276 8.12 32.90 17.91
N GLY A 277 6.96 33.28 17.36
CA GLY A 277 6.65 34.64 16.94
C GLY A 277 7.25 35.04 15.58
N ALA A 278 7.80 34.09 14.80
CA ALA A 278 8.23 34.35 13.43
C ALA A 278 7.03 34.30 12.46
N THR A 279 7.03 35.17 11.46
CA THR A 279 6.07 35.10 10.34
C THR A 279 6.54 34.08 9.31
N VAL A 280 5.80 32.98 9.22
CA VAL A 280 6.07 31.84 8.35
C VAL A 280 4.80 31.46 7.58
N ASP A 281 4.99 31.00 6.35
CA ASP A 281 3.97 30.35 5.53
C ASP A 281 4.50 29.01 5.01
N THR A 282 3.63 28.03 4.75
CA THR A 282 3.98 26.80 4.01
C THR A 282 3.06 26.52 2.82
N ILE A 283 3.67 26.19 1.68
CA ILE A 283 2.99 25.67 0.48
C ILE A 283 3.35 24.19 0.20
N ALA A 284 3.85 23.48 1.22
CA ALA A 284 4.24 22.07 1.13
C ALA A 284 3.06 21.10 0.84
N PHE A 285 1.81 21.59 0.87
CA PHE A 285 0.62 20.81 0.52
C PHE A 285 0.49 20.50 -0.99
N ILE A 286 1.15 21.27 -1.86
CA ILE A 286 0.95 21.18 -3.32
C ILE A 286 1.30 19.78 -3.89
N PRO A 287 2.44 19.14 -3.57
CA PRO A 287 2.74 17.77 -4.02
C PRO A 287 1.68 16.74 -3.57
N MET A 288 1.14 16.90 -2.35
CA MET A 288 0.09 16.01 -1.82
C MET A 288 -1.22 16.17 -2.59
N LEU A 289 -1.68 17.41 -2.86
CA LEU A 289 -2.90 17.65 -3.63
C LEU A 289 -2.78 17.14 -5.07
N LEU A 290 -1.62 17.32 -5.71
CA LEU A 290 -1.34 16.74 -7.02
C LEU A 290 -1.37 15.20 -6.98
N MET A 291 -0.86 14.56 -5.92
CA MET A 291 -0.97 13.11 -5.75
C MET A 291 -2.41 12.64 -5.52
N CYS A 292 -3.29 13.41 -4.89
CA CYS A 292 -4.72 13.08 -4.79
C CYS A 292 -5.38 12.95 -6.18
N ILE A 293 -5.04 13.85 -7.11
CA ILE A 293 -5.52 13.78 -8.51
C ILE A 293 -4.97 12.53 -9.21
N VAL A 294 -3.67 12.24 -9.04
CA VAL A 294 -3.03 11.04 -9.60
C VAL A 294 -3.65 9.74 -9.07
N ILE A 295 -3.96 9.67 -7.77
CA ILE A 295 -4.67 8.55 -7.14
C ILE A 295 -6.07 8.38 -7.74
N PHE A 296 -6.82 9.47 -7.90
CA PHE A 296 -8.17 9.44 -8.47
C PHE A 296 -8.16 8.88 -9.90
N ILE A 297 -7.24 9.35 -10.76
CA ILE A 297 -7.07 8.84 -12.14
C ILE A 297 -6.65 7.37 -12.13
N TYR A 298 -5.69 6.97 -11.28
CA TYR A 298 -5.29 5.56 -11.13
C TYR A 298 -6.48 4.67 -10.74
N SER A 299 -7.30 5.10 -9.79
CA SER A 299 -8.45 4.33 -9.30
C SER A 299 -9.53 4.14 -10.36
N ILE A 300 -9.78 5.13 -11.22
CA ILE A 300 -10.65 4.98 -12.40
C ILE A 300 -10.08 3.92 -13.37
N LEU A 301 -8.80 4.02 -13.73
CA LEU A 301 -8.13 3.06 -14.62
C LEU A 301 -8.12 1.64 -14.03
N LYS A 302 -7.95 1.52 -12.71
CA LYS A 302 -8.02 0.23 -12.02
C LYS A 302 -9.45 -0.33 -12.01
N GLY A 303 -10.47 0.49 -11.77
CA GLY A 303 -11.87 0.07 -11.84
C GLY A 303 -12.24 -0.46 -13.23
N GLN A 304 -11.78 0.22 -14.29
CA GLN A 304 -11.91 -0.24 -15.68
C GLN A 304 -11.18 -1.58 -15.93
N TYR A 305 -9.98 -1.74 -15.38
CA TYR A 305 -9.23 -3.00 -15.49
C TYR A 305 -9.95 -4.17 -14.84
N SER A 306 -10.40 -4.03 -13.59
CA SER A 306 -11.13 -5.09 -12.87
C SER A 306 -12.44 -5.45 -13.56
N ALA A 307 -13.19 -4.46 -14.07
CA ALA A 307 -14.38 -4.72 -14.89
C ALA A 307 -14.08 -5.55 -16.15
N THR A 308 -12.92 -5.35 -16.76
CA THR A 308 -12.50 -6.12 -17.96
C THR A 308 -12.09 -7.55 -17.61
N GLN A 309 -11.39 -7.76 -16.49
CA GLN A 309 -11.06 -9.11 -15.99
C GLN A 309 -12.30 -9.91 -15.59
N GLU A 310 -13.30 -9.28 -14.97
CA GLU A 310 -14.56 -9.95 -14.61
C GLU A 310 -15.26 -10.53 -15.85
N ILE A 311 -15.35 -9.75 -16.93
CA ILE A 311 -15.98 -10.19 -18.20
C ILE A 311 -15.19 -11.34 -18.86
N SER A 312 -13.87 -11.23 -18.97
CA SER A 312 -13.02 -12.24 -19.63
C SER A 312 -12.88 -13.54 -18.81
N SER A 313 -13.00 -13.47 -17.47
CA SER A 313 -12.85 -14.65 -16.59
C SER A 313 -14.14 -15.43 -16.30
N GLY A 314 -15.30 -14.96 -16.76
CA GLY A 314 -16.59 -15.63 -16.56
C GLY A 314 -17.07 -15.73 -15.11
N LYS A 315 -16.38 -15.08 -14.17
CA LYS A 315 -16.71 -15.15 -12.74
C LYS A 315 -17.94 -14.29 -12.42
N ILE A 316 -18.79 -14.81 -11.54
CA ILE A 316 -20.00 -14.12 -11.05
C ILE A 316 -19.60 -12.72 -10.54
N SER A 317 -20.33 -11.70 -11.01
CA SER A 317 -19.94 -10.30 -10.83
C SER A 317 -19.82 -9.91 -9.36
N ILE A 318 -18.73 -9.21 -9.03
CA ILE A 318 -18.65 -8.46 -7.78
C ILE A 318 -19.65 -7.33 -7.91
N LYS A 319 -20.87 -7.51 -7.37
CA LYS A 319 -21.91 -6.48 -7.34
C LYS A 319 -21.29 -5.19 -6.79
N TYR A 320 -21.37 -4.12 -7.59
CA TYR A 320 -20.91 -2.79 -7.20
C TYR A 320 -21.28 -2.47 -5.76
N ALA A 321 -20.34 -1.86 -5.01
CA ALA A 321 -20.66 -1.18 -3.77
C ALA A 321 -21.85 -0.23 -4.00
N LYS A 322 -22.75 -0.10 -3.04
CA LYS A 322 -23.78 0.94 -3.12
C LYS A 322 -23.07 2.31 -3.11
N VAL A 323 -23.62 3.27 -3.85
CA VAL A 323 -23.19 4.68 -3.78
C VAL A 323 -23.65 5.31 -2.45
N GLU A 324 -24.74 4.80 -1.86
CA GLU A 324 -25.39 5.27 -0.61
C GLU A 324 -24.39 5.51 0.56
N PRO A 325 -23.51 4.58 0.98
CA PRO A 325 -22.48 4.85 2.00
C PRO A 325 -21.46 5.94 1.63
N LEU A 326 -21.13 6.13 0.35
CA LEU A 326 -20.23 7.20 -0.10
C LEU A 326 -20.89 8.57 0.03
N LEU A 327 -22.20 8.66 -0.24
CA LEU A 327 -22.97 9.91 -0.09
C LEU A 327 -23.03 10.36 1.37
N TYR A 328 -23.06 9.43 2.33
CA TYR A 328 -23.00 9.79 3.75
C TYR A 328 -21.63 10.32 4.18
N VAL A 329 -20.52 9.77 3.66
CA VAL A 329 -19.17 10.33 3.88
C VAL A 329 -19.06 11.73 3.26
N ILE A 330 -19.62 11.94 2.07
CA ILE A 330 -19.69 13.27 1.42
C ILE A 330 -20.53 14.23 2.27
N ALA A 331 -21.68 13.81 2.78
CA ALA A 331 -22.54 14.64 3.63
C ALA A 331 -21.86 15.02 4.96
N LEU A 332 -21.20 14.09 5.63
CA LEU A 332 -20.40 14.37 6.84
C LEU A 332 -19.24 15.32 6.54
N THR A 333 -18.58 15.16 5.39
CA THR A 333 -17.50 16.08 4.95
C THR A 333 -18.06 17.49 4.71
N MET A 334 -19.23 17.60 4.07
CA MET A 334 -19.89 18.88 3.84
C MET A 334 -20.32 19.55 5.17
N VAL A 335 -20.85 18.80 6.14
CA VAL A 335 -21.15 19.34 7.49
C VAL A 335 -19.87 19.86 8.16
N SER A 336 -18.77 19.12 8.07
CA SER A 336 -17.48 19.50 8.67
C SER A 336 -16.84 20.72 7.99
N LEU A 337 -17.05 20.90 6.69
CA LEU A 337 -16.63 22.10 5.95
C LEU A 337 -17.53 23.31 6.25
N LEU A 338 -18.85 23.11 6.34
CA LEU A 338 -19.81 24.16 6.69
C LEU A 338 -19.62 24.65 8.13
N MET A 339 -19.07 23.82 9.04
CA MET A 339 -18.69 24.24 10.39
C MET A 339 -17.68 25.40 10.40
N LEU A 340 -16.87 25.59 9.35
CA LEU A 340 -15.97 26.75 9.24
C LEU A 340 -16.75 28.09 9.19
N LEU A 341 -17.98 28.08 8.67
CA LEU A 341 -18.84 29.27 8.56
C LEU A 341 -19.57 29.60 9.88
N LEU A 342 -19.55 28.69 10.86
CA LEU A 342 -20.17 28.89 12.16
C LEU A 342 -19.19 29.61 13.10
N PRO A 343 -19.64 30.57 13.92
CA PRO A 343 -18.85 31.10 15.02
C PRO A 343 -18.49 30.00 16.02
N ILE A 344 -17.21 29.62 16.03
CA ILE A 344 -16.67 28.60 16.95
C ILE A 344 -16.51 29.21 18.34
N ILE A 345 -16.19 30.50 18.42
CA ILE A 345 -16.10 31.26 19.67
C ILE A 345 -16.88 32.56 19.50
N LYS A 346 -17.99 32.69 20.24
CA LYS A 346 -18.69 33.96 20.44
C LYS A 346 -18.35 34.49 21.82
N ILE A 347 -17.93 35.75 21.90
CA ILE A 347 -17.67 36.45 23.16
C ILE A 347 -18.65 37.61 23.25
N THR A 348 -19.53 37.61 24.25
CA THR A 348 -20.39 38.75 24.58
C THR A 348 -19.95 39.35 25.91
N ILE A 349 -19.73 40.67 25.94
CA ILE A 349 -19.39 41.45 27.13
C ILE A 349 -20.53 42.44 27.38
N THR A 350 -21.04 42.47 28.61
CA THR A 350 -22.06 43.40 29.07
C THR A 350 -21.49 44.34 30.12
N TYR A 351 -21.58 45.65 29.85
CA TYR A 351 -21.16 46.72 30.76
C TYR A 351 -22.29 47.74 30.91
N GLY A 352 -22.94 47.75 32.08
CA GLY A 352 -24.14 48.55 32.32
C GLY A 352 -25.26 48.21 31.34
N THR A 353 -25.68 49.19 30.53
CA THR A 353 -26.72 49.03 29.49
C THR A 353 -26.17 48.65 28.11
N TYR A 354 -24.85 48.53 27.94
CA TYR A 354 -24.22 48.29 26.64
C TYR A 354 -23.70 46.85 26.53
N SER A 355 -23.97 46.21 25.39
CA SER A 355 -23.46 44.89 25.04
C SER A 355 -22.59 44.98 23.79
N HIS A 356 -21.35 44.51 23.91
CA HIS A 356 -20.45 44.33 22.78
C HIS A 356 -20.25 42.84 22.52
N PHE A 357 -20.07 42.45 21.26
CA PHE A 357 -19.85 41.06 20.87
C PHE A 357 -18.73 40.95 19.84
N VAL A 358 -17.99 39.85 19.90
CA VAL A 358 -17.00 39.42 18.91
C VAL A 358 -17.29 37.94 18.61
N ASP A 359 -17.64 37.67 17.36
CA ASP A 359 -17.94 36.32 16.85
C ASP A 359 -16.80 35.89 15.92
N LEU A 360 -16.08 34.82 16.28
CA LEU A 360 -14.96 34.28 15.50
C LEU A 360 -15.40 32.98 14.80
N SER A 361 -15.56 33.02 13.48
CA SER A 361 -15.82 31.80 12.69
C SER A 361 -14.56 30.96 12.51
N GLY A 362 -14.72 29.72 12.06
CA GLY A 362 -13.57 28.89 11.67
C GLY A 362 -12.75 29.48 10.52
N ILE A 363 -13.35 30.32 9.67
CA ILE A 363 -12.61 31.07 8.64
C ILE A 363 -11.80 32.21 9.29
N ASP A 364 -12.38 32.97 10.22
CA ASP A 364 -11.70 34.09 10.86
C ASP A 364 -10.53 33.60 11.74
N ILE A 365 -10.74 32.51 12.49
CA ILE A 365 -9.70 31.85 13.30
C ILE A 365 -8.54 31.35 12.42
N LEU A 366 -8.82 30.85 11.21
CA LEU A 366 -7.79 30.42 10.26
C LEU A 366 -7.10 31.59 9.54
N ARG A 367 -7.78 32.72 9.37
CA ARG A 367 -7.28 33.92 8.69
C ARG A 367 -6.39 34.77 9.59
N ASP A 368 -6.87 35.06 10.79
CA ASP A 368 -6.24 36.01 11.72
C ASP A 368 -5.29 35.30 12.71
N TYR A 369 -5.03 33.99 12.51
CA TYR A 369 -4.34 33.11 13.45
C TYR A 369 -2.99 33.65 13.96
N ALA A 370 -2.20 34.29 13.09
CA ALA A 370 -0.89 34.84 13.42
C ALA A 370 -0.95 36.03 14.41
N SER A 371 -2.09 36.73 14.47
CA SER A 371 -2.38 37.83 15.40
C SER A 371 -3.14 37.38 16.67
N LEU A 372 -3.79 36.23 16.66
CA LEU A 372 -4.52 35.71 17.82
C LEU A 372 -3.58 35.23 18.94
N ASP A 373 -4.09 35.17 20.17
CA ASP A 373 -3.41 34.60 21.35
C ASP A 373 -3.11 33.09 21.17
N PRO A 374 -2.01 32.53 21.74
CA PRO A 374 -1.66 31.12 21.62
C PRO A 374 -2.78 30.11 21.93
N GLY A 375 -3.68 30.39 22.87
CA GLY A 375 -4.84 29.52 23.16
C GLY A 375 -5.80 29.40 21.97
N TYR A 376 -5.93 30.46 21.18
CA TYR A 376 -6.75 30.52 19.97
C TYR A 376 -6.00 29.94 18.75
N ARG A 377 -4.67 30.09 18.68
CA ARG A 377 -3.83 29.44 17.66
C ARG A 377 -3.96 27.92 17.67
N ILE A 378 -4.07 27.31 18.85
CA ILE A 378 -4.31 25.87 19.01
C ILE A 378 -5.61 25.45 18.30
N VAL A 379 -6.68 26.27 18.34
CA VAL A 379 -7.92 26.01 17.61
C VAL A 379 -7.69 26.09 16.09
N ALA A 380 -6.95 27.08 15.61
CA ALA A 380 -6.57 27.19 14.20
C ALA A 380 -5.80 25.94 13.71
N TYR A 381 -4.83 25.45 14.48
CA TYR A 381 -4.07 24.24 14.12
C TYR A 381 -4.96 22.98 14.14
N ILE A 382 -5.89 22.85 15.09
CA ILE A 382 -6.89 21.76 15.10
C ILE A 382 -7.79 21.83 13.86
N LEU A 383 -8.20 23.03 13.43
CA LEU A 383 -8.98 23.23 12.19
C LEU A 383 -8.20 22.82 10.94
N VAL A 384 -6.92 23.15 10.82
CA VAL A 384 -6.08 22.68 9.70
C VAL A 384 -5.96 21.16 9.71
N VAL A 385 -5.68 20.55 10.86
CA VAL A 385 -5.56 19.08 10.99
C VAL A 385 -6.88 18.37 10.68
N MET A 386 -8.03 18.96 11.06
CA MET A 386 -9.35 18.50 10.62
C MET A 386 -9.46 18.50 9.09
N LEU A 387 -9.22 19.64 8.44
CA LEU A 387 -9.43 19.81 7.00
C LEU A 387 -8.57 18.86 6.18
N VAL A 388 -7.31 18.67 6.59
CA VAL A 388 -6.40 17.67 6.02
C VAL A 388 -6.96 16.26 6.18
N SER A 389 -7.35 15.87 7.39
CA SER A 389 -7.78 14.50 7.70
C SER A 389 -9.10 14.13 7.02
N ILE A 390 -10.05 15.05 6.98
CA ILE A 390 -11.35 14.88 6.34
C ILE A 390 -11.20 14.89 4.82
N GLY A 391 -10.43 15.82 4.25
CA GLY A 391 -10.14 15.84 2.81
C GLY A 391 -9.43 14.56 2.34
N LEU A 392 -8.44 14.08 3.09
CA LEU A 392 -7.69 12.86 2.78
C LEU A 392 -8.57 11.60 2.89
N THR A 393 -9.40 11.46 3.93
CA THR A 393 -10.32 10.33 4.07
C THR A 393 -11.46 10.35 3.04
N LEU A 394 -11.93 11.52 2.61
CA LEU A 394 -12.85 11.66 1.48
C LEU A 394 -12.20 11.18 0.17
N VAL A 395 -10.98 11.64 -0.14
CA VAL A 395 -10.23 11.22 -1.34
C VAL A 395 -10.00 9.70 -1.33
N VAL A 396 -9.61 9.12 -0.19
CA VAL A 396 -9.43 7.66 -0.06
C VAL A 396 -10.76 6.91 -0.22
N SER A 397 -11.88 7.44 0.29
CA SER A 397 -13.21 6.83 0.12
C SER A 397 -13.68 6.82 -1.33
N ILE A 398 -13.58 7.96 -2.03
CA ILE A 398 -13.92 8.07 -3.46
C ILE A 398 -13.00 7.18 -4.31
N SER A 399 -11.70 7.21 -4.03
CA SER A 399 -10.69 6.36 -4.67
C SER A 399 -10.99 4.86 -4.49
N SER A 400 -11.34 4.44 -3.27
CA SER A 400 -11.70 3.06 -2.94
C SER A 400 -12.95 2.59 -3.68
N TYR A 401 -13.97 3.46 -3.79
CA TYR A 401 -15.19 3.17 -4.54
C TYR A 401 -14.89 2.98 -6.04
N LEU A 402 -14.18 3.93 -6.66
CA LEU A 402 -13.84 3.89 -8.09
C LEU A 402 -12.93 2.70 -8.45
N ALA A 403 -11.99 2.35 -7.57
CA ALA A 403 -11.11 1.20 -7.74
C ALA A 403 -11.78 -0.17 -7.46
N ARG A 404 -13.10 -0.21 -7.20
CA ARG A 404 -13.86 -1.40 -6.79
C ARG A 404 -13.19 -2.19 -5.65
N TYR A 405 -12.65 -1.49 -4.65
CA TYR A 405 -11.86 -2.14 -3.60
C TYR A 405 -12.75 -2.95 -2.64
N LYS A 406 -12.30 -4.18 -2.30
CA LYS A 406 -13.11 -5.15 -1.53
C LYS A 406 -13.51 -4.67 -0.13
N GLN A 407 -12.63 -3.95 0.58
CA GLN A 407 -12.87 -3.49 1.95
C GLN A 407 -13.43 -2.06 1.97
N PHE A 408 -14.43 -1.78 1.12
CA PHE A 408 -14.96 -0.42 0.97
C PHE A 408 -15.75 0.04 2.21
N SER A 409 -16.55 -0.82 2.85
CA SER A 409 -17.27 -0.41 4.08
C SER A 409 -16.29 -0.11 5.21
N SER A 410 -15.22 -0.90 5.32
CA SER A 410 -14.12 -0.63 6.27
C SER A 410 -13.48 0.76 6.11
N ILE A 411 -13.33 1.27 4.87
CA ILE A 411 -12.84 2.63 4.60
C ILE A 411 -13.90 3.70 4.92
N VAL A 412 -15.18 3.42 4.62
CA VAL A 412 -16.30 4.30 4.98
C VAL A 412 -16.44 4.44 6.51
N LYS A 413 -16.32 3.33 7.27
CA LYS A 413 -16.30 3.33 8.74
C LYS A 413 -15.23 4.28 9.29
N LEU A 414 -14.00 4.21 8.75
CA LEU A 414 -12.90 5.11 9.12
C LEU A 414 -13.18 6.57 8.76
N ALA A 415 -13.66 6.85 7.55
CA ALA A 415 -13.95 8.22 7.12
C ALA A 415 -15.08 8.88 7.95
N THR A 416 -16.14 8.12 8.26
CA THR A 416 -17.21 8.56 9.16
C THR A 416 -16.68 8.86 10.57
N ALA A 417 -15.86 7.96 11.14
CA ALA A 417 -15.27 8.17 12.47
C ALA A 417 -14.39 9.43 12.52
N VAL A 418 -13.52 9.64 11.52
CA VAL A 418 -12.64 10.82 11.43
C VAL A 418 -13.44 12.12 11.33
N ASN A 419 -14.49 12.17 10.52
CA ASN A 419 -15.35 13.36 10.41
C ASN A 419 -15.98 13.73 11.76
N ILE A 420 -16.62 12.76 12.42
CA ILE A 420 -17.36 12.98 13.67
C ILE A 420 -16.41 13.33 14.81
N PHE A 421 -15.23 12.71 14.87
CA PHE A 421 -14.18 13.01 15.85
C PHE A 421 -13.75 14.49 15.82
N PHE A 422 -13.46 15.06 14.65
CA PHE A 422 -13.04 16.46 14.56
C PHE A 422 -14.18 17.44 14.82
N VAL A 423 -15.39 17.17 14.29
CA VAL A 423 -16.58 18.00 14.59
C VAL A 423 -16.88 18.02 16.10
N PHE A 424 -16.75 16.87 16.77
CA PHE A 424 -16.90 16.74 18.23
C PHE A 424 -15.84 17.55 19.00
N ILE A 425 -14.56 17.44 18.63
CA ILE A 425 -13.47 18.20 19.26
C ILE A 425 -13.69 19.71 19.14
N ILE A 426 -14.06 20.20 17.95
CA ILE A 426 -14.23 21.64 17.70
C ILE A 426 -15.54 22.17 18.33
N ALA A 427 -16.61 21.37 18.37
CA ALA A 427 -17.82 21.72 19.12
C ALA A 427 -17.55 21.81 20.63
N ILE A 428 -16.61 21.03 21.18
CA ILE A 428 -16.20 21.10 22.59
C ILE A 428 -15.18 22.23 22.84
N SER A 429 -14.30 22.56 21.88
CA SER A 429 -13.27 23.59 22.10
C SER A 429 -13.86 24.97 22.38
N GLY A 430 -15.03 25.31 21.82
CA GLY A 430 -15.77 26.52 22.18
C GLY A 430 -16.20 26.58 23.66
N TYR A 431 -16.52 25.43 24.28
CA TYR A 431 -16.85 25.34 25.71
C TYR A 431 -15.61 25.38 26.62
N TYR A 432 -14.42 24.99 26.14
CA TYR A 432 -13.18 25.10 26.92
C TYR A 432 -12.92 26.56 27.34
N PHE A 433 -13.09 27.52 26.43
CA PHE A 433 -12.97 28.96 26.74
C PHE A 433 -14.03 29.45 27.75
N GLN A 434 -15.23 28.84 27.76
CA GLN A 434 -16.25 29.14 28.77
C GLN A 434 -15.86 28.64 30.18
N ILE A 435 -15.13 27.53 30.27
CA ILE A 435 -14.63 26.97 31.54
C ILE A 435 -13.41 27.76 32.05
N ALA A 436 -12.54 28.23 31.14
CA ALA A 436 -11.34 29.01 31.46
C ALA A 436 -11.60 30.48 31.92
N LYS A 437 -12.81 30.78 32.44
CA LYS A 437 -13.26 32.13 32.84
C LYS A 437 -12.17 32.95 33.56
N GLU A 438 -11.70 32.46 34.70
CA GLU A 438 -10.88 33.24 35.64
C GLU A 438 -9.45 33.55 35.15
N ILE A 439 -9.00 32.95 34.05
CA ILE A 439 -7.57 32.91 33.70
C ILE A 439 -7.12 34.11 32.85
N ASN A 440 -7.98 34.72 32.02
CA ASN A 440 -7.48 35.62 30.98
C ASN A 440 -8.40 36.79 30.54
N GLN A 441 -8.83 37.62 31.49
CA GLN A 441 -9.53 38.89 31.22
C GLN A 441 -8.70 39.84 30.31
N VAL A 442 -7.35 39.76 30.38
CA VAL A 442 -6.42 40.55 29.57
C VAL A 442 -6.53 40.18 28.08
N VAL A 443 -6.42 38.89 27.73
CA VAL A 443 -6.54 38.45 26.32
C VAL A 443 -7.92 38.76 25.71
N ILE A 444 -8.98 38.77 26.53
CA ILE A 444 -10.31 39.22 26.07
C ILE A 444 -10.29 40.72 25.72
N LEU A 445 -9.67 41.57 26.53
CA LEU A 445 -9.48 42.99 26.23
C LEU A 445 -8.62 43.19 24.97
N ASP A 446 -7.54 42.42 24.81
CA ASP A 446 -6.66 42.50 23.63
C ASP A 446 -7.42 42.16 22.34
N ILE A 447 -8.23 41.09 22.33
CA ILE A 447 -9.08 40.70 21.19
C ILE A 447 -10.08 41.81 20.82
N PHE A 448 -10.77 42.39 21.80
CA PHE A 448 -11.71 43.49 21.52
C PHE A 448 -10.98 44.73 20.99
N SER A 449 -9.79 45.03 21.51
CA SER A 449 -8.96 46.15 21.00
C SER A 449 -8.49 45.93 19.56
N PHE A 450 -8.13 44.69 19.20
CA PHE A 450 -7.71 44.31 17.84
C PHE A 450 -8.84 44.49 16.82
N TYR A 451 -10.07 44.10 17.18
CA TYR A 451 -11.27 44.38 16.37
C TYR A 451 -11.83 45.80 16.52
N GLY A 452 -11.06 46.73 17.13
CA GLY A 452 -11.36 48.17 17.17
C GLY A 452 -12.36 48.62 18.24
N ILE A 453 -12.67 47.76 19.22
CA ILE A 453 -13.63 48.04 20.30
C ILE A 453 -12.87 48.40 21.58
N SER A 454 -12.93 49.67 21.99
CA SER A 454 -12.35 50.14 23.24
C SER A 454 -13.30 49.93 24.43
N LEU A 455 -12.82 49.21 25.45
CA LEU A 455 -13.59 48.86 26.66
C LEU A 455 -13.05 49.61 27.90
N PRO A 456 -13.90 49.96 28.89
CA PRO A 456 -13.45 50.54 30.16
C PRO A 456 -12.63 49.58 31.03
N ASN A 457 -11.88 50.13 31.98
CA ASN A 457 -10.98 49.35 32.85
C ASN A 457 -11.73 48.45 33.87
N ALA A 458 -11.90 47.19 33.46
CA ALA A 458 -11.83 45.96 34.26
C ALA A 458 -12.81 45.66 35.42
N LEU A 459 -13.40 46.65 36.10
CA LEU A 459 -13.98 46.42 37.44
C LEU A 459 -15.38 45.80 37.51
N ASP A 460 -16.25 46.01 36.51
CA ASP A 460 -17.62 45.45 36.46
C ASP A 460 -17.98 45.01 35.02
N MET A 461 -17.34 43.95 34.52
CA MET A 461 -17.66 43.38 33.20
C MET A 461 -18.09 41.92 33.31
N ASP A 462 -19.39 41.68 33.13
CA ASP A 462 -19.89 40.32 32.99
C ASP A 462 -19.71 39.88 31.53
N TYR A 463 -19.13 38.70 31.33
CA TYR A 463 -18.83 38.15 30.01
C TYR A 463 -19.31 36.71 29.89
N ARG A 464 -19.80 36.39 28.69
CA ARG A 464 -20.35 35.09 28.31
C ARG A 464 -19.68 34.61 27.03
N ILE A 465 -19.22 33.37 27.05
CA ILE A 465 -18.64 32.67 25.89
C ILE A 465 -19.59 31.56 25.47
N SER A 466 -19.78 31.38 24.17
CA SER A 466 -20.62 30.32 23.57
C SER A 466 -20.13 29.91 22.18
N THR A 467 -20.68 28.84 21.62
CA THR A 467 -20.28 28.29 20.32
C THR A 467 -21.49 27.81 19.51
N ASP A 468 -21.49 28.09 18.20
CA ASP A 468 -22.49 27.57 17.27
C ASP A 468 -22.06 26.21 16.68
N ALA A 469 -20.81 25.78 16.86
CA ALA A 469 -20.29 24.53 16.30
C ALA A 469 -21.05 23.27 16.79
N ILE A 470 -21.78 23.36 17.91
CA ILE A 470 -22.70 22.32 18.37
C ILE A 470 -23.82 21.99 17.36
N TYR A 471 -24.22 22.93 16.50
CA TYR A 471 -25.18 22.65 15.42
C TYR A 471 -24.59 21.73 14.34
N ALA A 472 -23.30 21.86 14.03
CA ALA A 472 -22.60 20.93 13.14
C ALA A 472 -22.47 19.54 13.78
N LEU A 473 -22.25 19.46 15.09
CA LEU A 473 -22.26 18.19 15.82
C LEU A 473 -23.62 17.49 15.72
N LEU A 474 -24.72 18.20 16.01
CA LEU A 474 -26.09 17.67 15.87
C LEU A 474 -26.40 17.20 14.44
N ALA A 475 -25.95 17.93 13.42
CA ALA A 475 -26.09 17.52 12.02
C ALA A 475 -25.27 16.25 11.72
N SER A 476 -24.02 16.15 12.20
CA SER A 476 -23.17 14.98 11.99
C SER A 476 -23.73 13.71 12.67
N VAL A 477 -24.27 13.84 13.89
CA VAL A 477 -24.95 12.75 14.62
C VAL A 477 -26.23 12.34 13.91
N SER A 478 -26.99 13.29 13.37
CA SER A 478 -28.19 12.99 12.57
C SER A 478 -27.87 12.16 11.32
N VAL A 479 -26.77 12.47 10.63
CA VAL A 479 -26.29 11.66 9.50
C VAL A 479 -25.80 10.28 9.98
N LEU A 480 -25.10 10.18 11.11
CA LEU A 480 -24.66 8.90 11.68
C LEU A 480 -25.84 7.97 12.04
N VAL A 481 -26.88 8.49 12.69
CA VAL A 481 -28.11 7.72 13.00
C VAL A 481 -28.79 7.25 11.71
N LEU A 482 -28.76 8.07 10.65
CA LEU A 482 -29.27 7.70 9.34
C LEU A 482 -28.41 6.59 8.68
N MET A 483 -27.07 6.62 8.84
CA MET A 483 -26.18 5.53 8.38
C MET A 483 -26.49 4.19 9.06
N PHE A 484 -26.70 4.19 10.39
CA PHE A 484 -27.03 2.98 11.14
C PHE A 484 -28.42 2.43 10.78
N THR A 485 -29.45 3.27 10.79
CA THR A 485 -30.83 2.85 10.42
C THR A 485 -30.94 2.36 8.98
N ARG A 486 -30.04 2.81 8.08
CA ARG A 486 -29.94 2.33 6.69
C ARG A 486 -29.05 1.11 6.49
N LYS A 487 -28.47 0.54 7.57
CA LYS A 487 -27.49 -0.57 7.51
C LYS A 487 -26.36 -0.30 6.51
N ALA A 488 -25.85 0.94 6.52
CA ALA A 488 -24.83 1.40 5.56
C ALA A 488 -23.48 0.68 5.71
N PHE A 489 -23.28 -0.04 6.82
CA PHE A 489 -22.01 -0.62 7.22
C PHE A 489 -21.91 -2.15 6.97
N ASP A 490 -23.04 -2.85 6.91
CA ASP A 490 -23.19 -4.30 7.12
C ASP A 490 -22.79 -5.18 5.91
N ARG A 491 -22.25 -4.56 4.84
CA ARG A 491 -22.11 -5.22 3.53
C ARG A 491 -20.76 -5.90 3.29
N ASP A 492 -19.71 -5.57 4.04
CA ASP A 492 -18.45 -6.33 3.98
C ASP A 492 -18.72 -7.77 4.48
N ASP A 493 -19.52 -7.93 5.53
CA ASP A 493 -19.87 -9.21 6.16
C ASP A 493 -20.74 -10.09 5.24
N LEU A 494 -21.80 -9.54 4.64
CA LEU A 494 -22.59 -10.24 3.62
C LEU A 494 -21.73 -10.68 2.42
N SER A 495 -20.69 -9.93 2.04
CA SER A 495 -19.81 -10.33 0.92
C SER A 495 -18.87 -11.48 1.27
N LEU A 496 -18.50 -11.64 2.55
CA LEU A 496 -17.71 -12.77 3.05
C LEU A 496 -18.59 -14.01 3.26
N LEU A 497 -19.84 -13.82 3.70
CA LEU A 497 -20.84 -14.89 3.76
C LEU A 497 -21.19 -15.37 2.33
N ASP A 498 -21.58 -14.48 1.42
CA ASP A 498 -21.86 -14.81 0.00
C ASP A 498 -20.66 -15.51 -0.66
N ALA A 499 -19.42 -15.07 -0.42
CA ALA A 499 -18.25 -15.70 -1.01
C ALA A 499 -18.01 -17.14 -0.51
N ASN A 500 -18.25 -17.41 0.78
CA ASN A 500 -18.17 -18.77 1.33
C ASN A 500 -19.37 -19.63 0.88
N LEU A 501 -20.58 -19.05 0.85
CA LEU A 501 -21.81 -19.72 0.41
C LEU A 501 -21.76 -20.09 -1.08
N VAL A 502 -21.22 -19.23 -1.94
CA VAL A 502 -21.03 -19.56 -3.37
C VAL A 502 -20.01 -20.70 -3.55
N THR A 503 -19.06 -20.90 -2.63
CA THR A 503 -18.18 -22.08 -2.64
C THR A 503 -18.78 -23.35 -2.02
N SER A 504 -19.97 -23.29 -1.40
CA SER A 504 -20.72 -24.46 -0.92
C SER A 504 -21.95 -24.81 -1.77
N ASN A 505 -22.52 -23.84 -2.49
CA ASN A 505 -23.81 -23.96 -3.16
C ASN A 505 -23.80 -24.70 -4.51
N GLU A 506 -22.69 -25.36 -4.90
CA GLU A 506 -22.74 -26.41 -5.93
C GLU A 506 -23.34 -27.73 -5.40
N SER A 507 -23.65 -27.82 -4.11
CA SER A 507 -24.43 -28.91 -3.51
C SER A 507 -25.58 -28.39 -2.64
N ASN A 508 -26.77 -28.95 -2.88
CA ASN A 508 -28.04 -28.79 -2.15
C ASN A 508 -28.81 -27.46 -2.36
N SER A 509 -30.04 -27.60 -2.88
CA SER A 509 -31.02 -26.53 -3.04
C SER A 509 -32.29 -26.82 -2.24
N ALA A 510 -32.63 -25.99 -1.26
CA ALA A 510 -33.92 -25.99 -0.57
C ALA A 510 -34.30 -24.60 -0.01
N SER A 511 -35.57 -24.24 -0.14
CA SER A 511 -36.28 -23.15 0.55
C SER A 511 -36.77 -23.61 1.94
N SER A 512 -37.07 -22.81 2.96
CA SER A 512 -36.93 -21.36 3.26
C SER A 512 -37.13 -21.21 4.82
N SER A 513 -37.34 -20.09 5.53
CA SER A 513 -37.95 -18.77 5.25
C SER A 513 -37.50 -17.71 6.28
N SER A 514 -37.88 -16.44 6.11
CA SER A 514 -37.51 -15.32 7.00
C SER A 514 -38.44 -15.12 8.21
N LEU A 515 -37.89 -15.17 9.42
CA LEU A 515 -38.43 -14.56 10.66
C LEU A 515 -37.28 -13.91 11.45
N SER A 516 -37.58 -13.19 12.54
CA SER A 516 -36.70 -12.18 13.17
C SER A 516 -35.64 -12.71 14.15
N ASP A 517 -34.39 -12.24 14.00
CA ASP A 517 -33.18 -12.79 14.62
C ASP A 517 -32.83 -12.35 16.07
N GLU A 518 -33.75 -11.76 16.84
CA GLU A 518 -33.38 -11.15 18.16
C GLU A 518 -33.44 -12.08 19.38
N GLU A 519 -33.95 -13.32 19.27
CA GLU A 519 -34.12 -14.23 20.43
C GLU A 519 -33.20 -15.49 20.42
N GLU A 520 -32.51 -15.83 19.32
CA GLU A 520 -31.84 -17.16 19.19
C GLU A 520 -30.44 -17.28 19.82
N TYR A 521 -29.92 -16.22 20.44
CA TYR A 521 -28.52 -16.15 20.92
C TYR A 521 -28.15 -17.07 22.10
N GLN A 522 -29.10 -17.86 22.64
CA GLN A 522 -28.83 -18.82 23.72
C GLN A 522 -29.01 -20.30 23.36
N LEU A 523 -29.42 -20.65 22.12
CA LEU A 523 -29.63 -22.06 21.75
C LEU A 523 -29.11 -22.46 20.36
N SER A 524 -28.41 -21.58 19.63
CA SER A 524 -27.91 -21.93 18.30
C SER A 524 -26.67 -22.85 18.36
N ASP A 525 -26.69 -23.93 17.59
CA ASP A 525 -25.65 -24.97 17.52
C ASP A 525 -24.26 -24.40 17.14
N PRO A 526 -23.18 -24.67 17.91
CA PRO A 526 -21.83 -24.19 17.62
C PRO A 526 -21.15 -24.86 16.42
N CYS A 527 -21.61 -26.00 15.92
CA CYS A 527 -21.09 -26.62 14.68
C CYS A 527 -22.15 -27.40 13.89
N PRO A 528 -23.08 -26.71 13.20
CA PRO A 528 -24.19 -27.33 12.47
C PRO A 528 -23.77 -28.41 11.46
N SER A 529 -22.59 -28.28 10.84
CA SER A 529 -22.08 -29.24 9.86
C SER A 529 -21.64 -30.60 10.46
N PHE A 530 -21.46 -30.70 11.78
CA PHE A 530 -21.27 -31.99 12.44
C PHE A 530 -22.62 -32.60 12.85
N SER A 531 -23.53 -31.81 13.41
CA SER A 531 -24.92 -32.23 13.69
C SER A 531 -25.67 -32.71 12.43
N GLU A 532 -25.39 -32.12 11.27
CA GLU A 532 -25.90 -32.58 9.96
C GLU A 532 -25.29 -33.91 9.48
N LEU A 533 -24.12 -34.32 10.00
CA LEU A 533 -23.54 -35.64 9.79
C LEU A 533 -24.05 -36.65 10.82
N ASP A 534 -24.20 -36.25 12.08
CA ASP A 534 -24.73 -37.09 13.17
C ASP A 534 -26.19 -37.48 12.92
N SER A 535 -27.02 -36.56 12.41
CA SER A 535 -28.39 -36.87 11.96
C SER A 535 -28.47 -37.88 10.81
N LYS A 536 -27.34 -38.22 10.17
CA LYS A 536 -27.24 -39.20 9.09
C LYS A 536 -26.57 -40.52 9.52
N LEU A 537 -26.22 -40.67 10.80
CA LEU A 537 -25.53 -41.84 11.35
C LEU A 537 -26.21 -43.18 11.00
N GLU A 538 -27.55 -43.24 11.03
CA GLU A 538 -28.31 -44.43 10.60
C GLU A 538 -28.05 -44.79 9.13
N SER A 539 -28.01 -43.79 8.24
CA SER A 539 -27.76 -44.03 6.81
C SER A 539 -26.32 -44.43 6.50
N PHE A 540 -25.34 -43.91 7.27
CA PHE A 540 -23.96 -44.38 7.18
C PHE A 540 -23.81 -45.82 7.71
N THR A 541 -24.47 -46.14 8.82
CA THR A 541 -24.53 -47.50 9.37
C THR A 541 -25.12 -48.48 8.36
N GLN A 542 -26.20 -48.10 7.67
CA GLN A 542 -26.84 -48.92 6.64
C GLN A 542 -25.94 -49.11 5.38
N ASP A 543 -25.28 -48.06 4.89
CA ASP A 543 -24.29 -48.16 3.79
C ASP A 543 -23.12 -49.09 4.18
N LEU A 544 -22.67 -49.02 5.43
CA LEU A 544 -21.62 -49.87 5.98
C LEU A 544 -22.04 -51.35 6.05
N GLU A 545 -23.28 -51.65 6.48
CA GLU A 545 -23.82 -53.02 6.44
C GLU A 545 -23.97 -53.57 5.01
N ILE A 546 -24.45 -52.74 4.06
CA ILE A 546 -24.54 -53.11 2.65
C ILE A 546 -23.14 -53.45 2.11
N ARG A 547 -22.13 -52.61 2.36
CA ARG A 547 -20.74 -52.87 1.96
C ARG A 547 -20.15 -54.12 2.60
N LYS A 548 -20.47 -54.42 3.87
CA LYS A 548 -20.06 -55.67 4.54
C LYS A 548 -20.59 -56.91 3.81
N ALA A 549 -21.81 -56.85 3.24
CA ALA A 549 -22.37 -57.96 2.46
C ALA A 549 -21.67 -58.17 1.10
N TYR A 550 -21.13 -57.10 0.50
CA TYR A 550 -20.37 -57.13 -0.76
C TYR A 550 -18.84 -57.16 -0.57
N ARG A 551 -18.36 -57.47 0.63
CA ARG A 551 -16.92 -57.57 0.93
C ARG A 551 -16.24 -58.61 0.03
N ALA A 552 -15.04 -58.27 -0.45
CA ALA A 552 -14.05 -59.17 -1.04
C ALA A 552 -13.99 -60.52 -0.29
N LYS A 553 -14.09 -61.63 -1.04
CA LYS A 553 -14.19 -63.02 -0.52
C LYS A 553 -12.88 -63.80 -0.67
N GLU A 554 -11.87 -63.17 -1.25
CA GLU A 554 -10.55 -63.69 -1.54
C GLU A 554 -9.87 -64.16 -0.24
N THR A 555 -9.41 -65.39 -0.23
CA THR A 555 -8.99 -66.11 0.98
C THR A 555 -7.52 -65.86 1.35
N SER A 556 -6.71 -65.45 0.37
CA SER A 556 -5.31 -65.08 0.55
C SER A 556 -5.03 -63.66 0.03
N LEU A 557 -3.97 -63.04 0.58
CA LEU A 557 -3.48 -61.74 0.10
C LEU A 557 -3.12 -61.77 -1.40
N ASN A 558 -2.63 -62.92 -1.89
CA ASN A 558 -2.25 -63.07 -3.29
C ASN A 558 -3.47 -63.14 -4.23
N GLU A 559 -4.55 -63.82 -3.82
CA GLU A 559 -5.84 -63.77 -4.52
C GLU A 559 -6.37 -62.34 -4.59
N LEU A 560 -6.34 -61.60 -3.48
CA LEU A 560 -6.78 -60.21 -3.43
C LEU A 560 -5.96 -59.30 -4.37
N ILE A 561 -4.63 -59.46 -4.40
CA ILE A 561 -3.74 -58.73 -5.33
C ILE A 561 -4.12 -59.03 -6.78
N HIS A 562 -4.24 -60.30 -7.17
CA HIS A 562 -4.61 -60.67 -8.54
C HIS A 562 -6.02 -60.19 -8.92
N PHE A 563 -6.99 -60.26 -8.01
CA PHE A 563 -8.33 -59.71 -8.20
C PHE A 563 -8.28 -58.20 -8.48
N ILE A 564 -7.54 -57.42 -7.69
CA ILE A 564 -7.40 -55.97 -7.89
C ILE A 564 -6.72 -55.64 -9.22
N VAL A 565 -5.67 -56.37 -9.61
CA VAL A 565 -5.00 -56.19 -10.91
C VAL A 565 -5.96 -56.45 -12.07
N GLU A 566 -6.71 -57.55 -12.02
CA GLU A 566 -7.66 -57.94 -13.07
C GLU A 566 -8.88 -56.99 -13.10
N TYR A 567 -9.36 -56.54 -11.95
CA TYR A 567 -10.40 -55.52 -11.84
C TYR A 567 -9.95 -54.20 -12.46
N ALA A 568 -8.74 -53.72 -12.14
CA ALA A 568 -8.18 -52.50 -12.70
C ALA A 568 -8.03 -52.57 -14.23
N ARG A 569 -7.58 -53.72 -14.75
CA ARG A 569 -7.44 -54.01 -16.19
C ARG A 569 -8.78 -54.00 -16.93
N ASN A 570 -9.82 -54.58 -16.33
CA ASN A 570 -11.16 -54.67 -16.91
C ASN A 570 -12.04 -53.43 -16.60
N SER A 571 -11.59 -52.53 -15.72
CA SER A 571 -12.28 -51.28 -15.41
C SER A 571 -12.43 -50.37 -16.64
N ARG A 572 -13.38 -49.43 -16.58
CA ARG A 572 -13.58 -48.36 -17.59
C ARG A 572 -12.32 -47.55 -17.91
N LEU A 573 -11.31 -47.55 -17.04
CA LEU A 573 -10.06 -46.82 -17.21
C LEU A 573 -8.90 -47.69 -17.76
N HIS A 574 -9.10 -49.01 -17.92
CA HIS A 574 -8.11 -49.98 -18.42
C HIS A 574 -6.71 -49.79 -17.83
N LEU A 575 -6.65 -49.70 -16.50
CA LEU A 575 -5.44 -49.41 -15.76
C LEU A 575 -4.61 -50.69 -15.61
N SER A 576 -3.37 -50.67 -16.09
CA SER A 576 -2.41 -51.75 -15.89
C SER A 576 -1.50 -51.44 -14.70
N TYR A 577 -1.48 -52.34 -13.73
CA TYR A 577 -0.60 -52.31 -12.55
C TYR A 577 0.11 -53.66 -12.43
N THR A 578 1.33 -53.68 -11.91
CA THR A 578 1.99 -54.95 -11.59
C THR A 578 1.41 -55.53 -10.29
N PRO A 579 1.43 -56.87 -10.10
CA PRO A 579 1.12 -57.48 -8.81
C PRO A 579 1.96 -56.87 -7.67
N GLU A 580 3.23 -56.53 -7.95
CA GLU A 580 4.17 -55.91 -7.04
C GLU A 580 3.75 -54.49 -6.61
N ASP A 581 3.23 -53.66 -7.51
CA ASP A 581 2.68 -52.33 -7.20
C ASP A 581 1.51 -52.44 -6.21
N ILE A 582 0.56 -53.34 -6.50
CA ILE A 582 -0.63 -53.56 -5.66
C ILE A 582 -0.24 -54.18 -4.31
N ALA A 583 0.66 -55.16 -4.30
CA ALA A 583 1.20 -55.76 -3.08
C ALA A 583 1.87 -54.71 -2.19
N THR A 584 2.67 -53.82 -2.78
CA THR A 584 3.36 -52.72 -2.08
C THR A 584 2.34 -51.73 -1.51
N PHE A 585 1.31 -51.35 -2.29
CA PHE A 585 0.26 -50.44 -1.84
C PHE A 585 -0.54 -51.01 -0.65
N VAL A 586 -1.00 -52.27 -0.75
CA VAL A 586 -1.74 -52.94 0.32
C VAL A 586 -0.87 -53.13 1.57
N SER A 587 0.41 -53.48 1.41
CA SER A 587 1.36 -53.58 2.52
C SER A 587 1.59 -52.22 3.20
N GLY A 588 1.65 -51.13 2.42
CA GLY A 588 1.76 -49.77 2.94
C GLY A 588 0.56 -49.35 3.78
N LEU A 589 -0.66 -49.65 3.32
CA LEU A 589 -1.90 -49.42 4.08
C LEU A 589 -1.95 -50.23 5.39
N GLY A 590 -1.41 -51.46 5.39
CA GLY A 590 -1.28 -52.28 6.59
C GLY A 590 -0.22 -51.76 7.58
N ALA A 591 0.83 -51.11 7.09
CA ALA A 591 1.93 -50.59 7.90
C ALA A 591 1.69 -49.17 8.46
N SER A 592 0.91 -48.33 7.77
CA SER A 592 0.72 -46.92 8.15
C SER A 592 -0.66 -46.38 7.77
N ARG A 593 -1.24 -45.57 8.67
CA ARG A 593 -2.45 -44.77 8.39
C ARG A 593 -2.19 -43.57 7.45
N LEU A 594 -0.92 -43.25 7.19
CA LEU A 594 -0.49 -42.21 6.26
C LEU A 594 0.50 -42.79 5.25
N SER A 595 0.11 -42.76 3.96
CA SER A 595 0.91 -43.26 2.85
C SER A 595 1.16 -42.14 1.83
N ILE A 596 2.40 -42.00 1.37
CA ILE A 596 2.81 -40.98 0.39
C ILE A 596 3.14 -41.67 -0.93
N LEU A 597 2.37 -41.37 -1.98
CA LEU A 597 2.60 -41.94 -3.32
C LEU A 597 3.53 -41.02 -4.13
N GLN A 598 4.76 -41.47 -4.38
CA GLN A 598 5.75 -40.76 -5.19
C GLN A 598 5.69 -41.20 -6.66
N GLY A 599 5.87 -40.27 -7.59
CA GLY A 599 5.95 -40.57 -9.03
C GLY A 599 5.73 -39.35 -9.92
N MET A 600 6.08 -39.43 -11.21
CA MET A 600 5.90 -38.34 -12.18
C MET A 600 4.41 -38.03 -12.45
N SER A 601 4.11 -36.94 -13.15
CA SER A 601 2.71 -36.69 -13.56
C SER A 601 2.21 -37.80 -14.50
N GLY A 602 0.93 -38.17 -14.40
CA GLY A 602 0.33 -39.25 -15.18
C GLY A 602 0.55 -40.68 -14.65
N THR A 603 1.44 -40.92 -13.69
CA THR A 603 1.76 -42.29 -13.17
C THR A 603 0.70 -42.90 -12.24
N GLY A 604 -0.59 -42.72 -12.54
CA GLY A 604 -1.69 -43.41 -11.85
C GLY A 604 -1.90 -43.11 -10.36
N LYS A 605 -1.15 -42.19 -9.73
CA LYS A 605 -1.18 -41.92 -8.27
C LYS A 605 -2.58 -41.70 -7.67
N THR A 606 -3.43 -40.93 -8.35
CA THR A 606 -4.82 -40.69 -7.89
C THR A 606 -5.75 -41.84 -8.28
N SER A 607 -5.44 -42.54 -9.38
CA SER A 607 -6.22 -43.66 -9.89
C SER A 607 -6.09 -44.92 -9.02
N LEU A 608 -4.89 -45.18 -8.47
CA LEU A 608 -4.59 -46.39 -7.70
C LEU A 608 -5.42 -46.51 -6.40
N PRO A 609 -5.45 -45.53 -5.47
CA PRO A 609 -6.33 -45.59 -4.31
C PRO A 609 -7.82 -45.67 -4.68
N LYS A 610 -8.22 -44.98 -5.76
CA LYS A 610 -9.60 -44.99 -6.24
C LYS A 610 -10.01 -46.38 -6.71
N ILE A 611 -9.27 -46.98 -7.65
CA ILE A 611 -9.63 -48.29 -8.21
C ILE A 611 -9.47 -49.42 -7.18
N PHE A 612 -8.51 -49.30 -6.26
CA PHE A 612 -8.43 -50.19 -5.10
C PHE A 612 -9.70 -50.13 -4.24
N SER A 613 -10.13 -48.93 -3.86
CA SER A 613 -11.36 -48.74 -3.07
C SER A 613 -12.60 -49.21 -3.80
N GLU A 614 -12.67 -48.98 -5.11
CA GLU A 614 -13.78 -49.42 -5.99
C GLU A 614 -13.85 -50.96 -6.05
N ALA A 615 -12.72 -51.64 -6.23
CA ALA A 615 -12.63 -53.10 -6.26
C ALA A 615 -13.05 -53.76 -4.92
N VAL A 616 -12.70 -53.16 -3.77
CA VAL A 616 -13.02 -53.72 -2.44
C VAL A 616 -14.32 -53.17 -1.81
N PHE A 617 -15.14 -52.43 -2.58
CA PHE A 617 -16.36 -51.73 -2.11
C PHE A 617 -16.13 -50.72 -0.95
N GLY A 618 -14.90 -50.28 -0.75
CA GLY A 618 -14.52 -49.28 0.25
C GLY A 618 -15.02 -47.87 -0.09
N ASN A 619 -14.97 -46.97 0.89
CA ASN A 619 -15.22 -45.55 0.67
C ASN A 619 -13.91 -44.79 0.37
N CYS A 620 -13.92 -43.95 -0.67
CA CYS A 620 -12.77 -43.13 -1.07
C CYS A 620 -13.21 -41.69 -1.34
N GLU A 621 -12.86 -40.78 -0.43
CA GLU A 621 -13.16 -39.35 -0.59
C GLU A 621 -11.91 -38.57 -1.04
N ILE A 622 -11.99 -37.94 -2.21
CA ILE A 622 -10.90 -37.14 -2.76
C ILE A 622 -10.97 -35.71 -2.20
N ILE A 623 -9.89 -35.30 -1.54
CA ILE A 623 -9.69 -33.97 -0.98
C ILE A 623 -8.61 -33.28 -1.81
N GLU A 624 -8.99 -32.22 -2.50
CA GLU A 624 -8.09 -31.47 -3.37
C GLU A 624 -7.26 -30.47 -2.55
N VAL A 625 -6.01 -30.25 -2.95
CA VAL A 625 -5.04 -29.40 -2.26
C VAL A 625 -4.67 -28.25 -3.19
N GLU A 626 -4.97 -27.02 -2.81
CA GLU A 626 -4.55 -25.85 -3.58
C GLU A 626 -3.07 -25.51 -3.32
N SER A 627 -2.37 -25.04 -4.34
CA SER A 627 -1.06 -24.37 -4.18
C SER A 627 -1.16 -22.99 -3.50
N SER A 628 -2.38 -22.53 -3.21
CA SER A 628 -2.70 -21.32 -2.46
C SER A 628 -2.40 -21.43 -0.96
N TRP A 629 -2.55 -22.63 -0.38
CA TRP A 629 -2.67 -22.84 1.06
C TRP A 629 -1.41 -22.41 1.83
N LYS A 630 -1.62 -21.64 2.90
CA LYS A 630 -0.59 -21.07 3.78
C LYS A 630 -0.87 -21.29 5.25
N ASP A 631 -2.13 -21.48 5.64
CA ASP A 631 -2.54 -21.61 7.04
C ASP A 631 -3.34 -22.89 7.30
N LYS A 632 -3.22 -23.43 8.52
CA LYS A 632 -3.91 -24.65 8.98
C LYS A 632 -5.43 -24.55 8.83
N ASN A 633 -5.97 -23.33 8.94
CA ASN A 633 -7.39 -23.05 8.87
C ASN A 633 -7.99 -23.29 7.46
N GLU A 634 -7.15 -23.27 6.40
CA GLU A 634 -7.59 -23.59 5.04
C GLU A 634 -7.86 -25.09 4.84
N LEU A 635 -7.11 -25.94 5.57
CA LEU A 635 -7.29 -27.39 5.58
C LEU A 635 -8.32 -27.85 6.61
N LEU A 636 -8.26 -27.32 7.83
CA LEU A 636 -9.08 -27.80 8.96
C LEU A 636 -10.44 -27.12 9.05
N GLY A 637 -10.54 -25.86 8.64
CA GLY A 637 -11.65 -24.97 9.01
C GLY A 637 -11.26 -23.98 10.10
N TYR A 638 -12.19 -23.09 10.42
CA TYR A 638 -11.96 -21.96 11.31
C TYR A 638 -13.13 -21.77 12.28
N TYR A 639 -12.85 -21.16 13.43
CA TYR A 639 -13.88 -20.68 14.36
C TYR A 639 -14.22 -19.22 14.03
N ASN A 640 -15.50 -18.88 13.98
CA ASN A 640 -15.96 -17.50 13.82
C ASN A 640 -16.42 -16.96 15.18
N GLU A 641 -15.59 -16.10 15.77
CA GLU A 641 -15.81 -15.48 17.08
C GLU A 641 -17.07 -14.59 17.12
N PHE A 642 -17.50 -14.02 15.99
CA PHE A 642 -18.69 -13.17 15.91
C PHE A 642 -20.00 -13.97 15.89
N SER A 643 -20.00 -15.16 15.26
CA SER A 643 -21.18 -16.03 15.21
C SER A 643 -21.10 -17.22 16.17
N MET A 644 -20.07 -17.26 17.02
CA MET A 644 -19.71 -18.35 17.95
C MET A 644 -19.68 -19.76 17.33
N LYS A 645 -19.48 -19.88 16.01
CA LYS A 645 -19.65 -21.13 15.25
C LYS A 645 -18.36 -21.59 14.58
N TYR A 646 -18.12 -22.90 14.61
CA TYR A 646 -17.04 -23.55 13.87
C TYR A 646 -17.49 -23.90 12.45
N THR A 647 -16.65 -23.59 11.46
CA THR A 647 -16.87 -23.91 10.05
C THR A 647 -15.78 -24.89 9.58
N PRO A 648 -16.01 -26.21 9.67
CA PRO A 648 -15.05 -27.21 9.22
C PRO A 648 -14.87 -27.18 7.69
N LYS A 649 -13.68 -27.52 7.20
CA LYS A 649 -13.41 -27.73 5.77
C LYS A 649 -13.56 -29.21 5.38
N LYS A 650 -13.57 -29.49 4.07
CA LYS A 650 -13.84 -30.84 3.51
C LYS A 650 -13.00 -31.94 4.14
N PHE A 651 -11.71 -31.69 4.41
CA PHE A 651 -10.83 -32.64 5.09
C PHE A 651 -11.35 -33.04 6.48
N THR A 652 -11.76 -32.06 7.29
CA THR A 652 -12.29 -32.29 8.63
C THR A 652 -13.65 -32.97 8.61
N LEU A 653 -14.52 -32.63 7.66
CA LEU A 653 -15.81 -33.31 7.47
C LEU A 653 -15.62 -34.78 7.06
N ALA A 654 -14.69 -35.06 6.13
CA ALA A 654 -14.34 -36.41 5.72
C ALA A 654 -13.71 -37.22 6.88
N LEU A 655 -12.83 -36.59 7.67
CA LEU A 655 -12.20 -37.20 8.85
C LEU A 655 -13.22 -37.50 9.96
N TYR A 656 -14.18 -36.59 10.20
CA TYR A 656 -15.26 -36.77 11.16
C TYR A 656 -16.19 -37.91 10.72
N LYS A 657 -16.64 -37.89 9.47
CA LYS A 657 -17.43 -38.98 8.87
C LYS A 657 -16.71 -40.34 8.91
N ALA A 658 -15.38 -40.35 8.75
CA ALA A 658 -14.56 -41.55 8.88
C ALA A 658 -14.34 -42.03 10.33
N ALA A 659 -14.79 -41.28 11.34
CA ALA A 659 -14.82 -41.68 12.75
C ALA A 659 -16.22 -42.08 13.24
N LEU A 660 -17.27 -41.84 12.43
CA LEU A 660 -18.64 -42.31 12.66
C LEU A 660 -18.91 -43.74 12.14
N ASN A 661 -17.88 -44.42 11.61
CA ASN A 661 -17.95 -45.72 10.91
C ASN A 661 -16.85 -46.69 11.40
#